data_AF-A0A8H7NC27-F1
#
_entry.id   AF-A0A8H7NC27-F1
#
_cell.length_a   1.000
_cell.length_b   1.000
_cell.length_c   1.000
_cell.angle_alpha   90.00
_cell.angle_beta   90.00
_cell.angle_gamma   90.00
#
_symmetry.space_group_name_H-M   'P 1'
#
loop_
_entity.id
_entity.type
_entity.pdbx_description
1 polymer ?
#
loop_
_entity_poly.entity_id
_entity_poly.type
_entity_poly.pdbx_seq_one_letter_code
_entity_poly.pdbx_strand_id
1 'polypeptide(L)'
;MIESMSNGHTTAGVNSHPNPKYLRVVIIGAGIGGLTAALFLRNEGHHVTVVESSTFANEVGAALHLAPNANGLLRRLGIFGEDIGANLMQHITEYDIDNTLSRDIDLSERNKIWQHPWHLIHRVRLHEELKCRAVSKSERGIPVELRTGSRVVNVDPPQAIVELTTGETIQGDLIVGADGIHSISRSMIPGGNITPKPSGKSAFRFLMPRQRAMDDPLTAKYAQKMGQLIMWYGSDRRVVMYSCDSNKQLNFVCIHPREETEVDEGQDWNTGTNKAKLLEVFKTFDPSVLALLDKADADSLGIWELKDMDTLPEWVNGRLALLGDAAHPFLPHQGQGAGCAIEDAASLAVVLRKGTDPAEVPARLRLYQDIRMERANRLRNYSRNAGRDIVSLGKENFNMMEYTNYNFGHDEWDNSMERFRRWTWSQNPNLYWRMPISFGPFPGPRQTFEGKPRNATHSTFTTASVKFKTSRTILQNLLPSTSFRFKSPGTFAYASFSQTTLNKMEWLGHSGYRHFGLYIHGVQYTLKDGTTLNGTFLPLLFESLTDPIVSGREELGMPKLYCSIDIWRRQTSYRVQTGWQGARFGSMTLEGLSEVGVDGVKGTIGGEDDEGIFAYKYIPKVGERGKADVEHATFVPHAEESKVVPSTVQKVWIAEKGGFRLMPWTGTHCPHYIMSSADWLRFRSTK
;
A
#
# COMPACT_ATOMS: atom_id res chain seq x y z
N MET A 1 -12.04 -16.17 -70.38
CA MET A 1 -12.01 -14.69 -70.51
C MET A 1 -13.33 -14.17 -69.97
N ILE A 2 -13.38 -13.87 -68.68
CA ILE A 2 -14.45 -13.09 -68.06
C ILE A 2 -13.74 -12.18 -67.04
N GLU A 3 -13.86 -10.89 -67.27
CA GLU A 3 -13.33 -9.81 -66.43
C GLU A 3 -13.99 -9.82 -65.04
N SER A 4 -13.22 -9.47 -64.01
CA SER A 4 -13.79 -8.99 -62.75
C SER A 4 -13.05 -7.74 -62.30
N MET A 5 -13.80 -6.64 -62.29
CA MET A 5 -13.43 -5.33 -61.78
C MET A 5 -13.08 -5.37 -60.28
N SER A 6 -12.15 -4.48 -59.94
CA SER A 6 -11.67 -4.12 -58.62
C SER A 6 -12.77 -3.66 -57.65
N ASN A 7 -12.65 -4.03 -56.37
CA ASN A 7 -12.82 -3.09 -55.27
C ASN A 7 -12.09 -3.56 -54.00
N GLY A 8 -11.40 -2.62 -53.36
CA GLY A 8 -10.38 -2.85 -52.35
C GLY A 8 -10.87 -3.50 -51.04
N HIS A 9 -9.97 -4.25 -50.43
CA HIS A 9 -9.97 -4.57 -49.01
C HIS A 9 -8.68 -4.06 -48.40
N THR A 10 -8.77 -2.98 -47.63
CA THR A 10 -7.76 -2.57 -46.66
C THR A 10 -7.79 -3.57 -45.52
N THR A 11 -6.88 -4.55 -45.54
CA THR A 11 -6.55 -5.33 -44.35
C THR A 11 -5.78 -4.42 -43.40
N ALA A 12 -6.48 -3.90 -42.38
CA ALA A 12 -5.86 -3.27 -41.24
C ALA A 12 -4.88 -4.24 -40.60
N GLY A 13 -3.61 -3.85 -40.58
CA GLY A 13 -2.50 -4.63 -40.05
C GLY A 13 -2.71 -4.99 -38.58
N VAL A 14 -2.41 -6.25 -38.30
CA VAL A 14 -2.36 -6.87 -36.98
C VAL A 14 -1.38 -6.11 -36.08
N ASN A 15 -1.87 -5.74 -34.90
CA ASN A 15 -1.16 -5.31 -33.68
C ASN A 15 0.38 -5.38 -33.72
N SER A 16 1.03 -4.26 -34.02
CA SER A 16 2.40 -4.03 -33.57
C SER A 16 2.37 -3.72 -32.07
N HIS A 17 2.78 -4.65 -31.22
CA HIS A 17 3.11 -4.30 -29.83
C HIS A 17 4.16 -3.17 -29.85
N PRO A 18 3.91 -2.00 -29.22
CA PRO A 18 4.93 -0.96 -29.15
C PRO A 18 6.13 -1.53 -28.40
N ASN A 19 7.31 -1.45 -29.00
CA ASN A 19 8.57 -1.75 -28.33
C ASN A 19 8.59 -1.01 -26.98
N PRO A 20 8.96 -1.65 -25.86
CA PRO A 20 8.97 -0.98 -24.57
C PRO A 20 9.89 0.25 -24.65
N LYS A 21 9.31 1.45 -24.54
CA LYS A 21 10.05 2.71 -24.52
C LYS A 21 10.92 2.73 -23.26
N TYR A 22 12.23 2.85 -23.44
CA TYR A 22 13.19 3.16 -22.39
C TYR A 22 13.55 4.65 -22.45
N LEU A 23 14.13 5.16 -21.37
CA LEU A 23 14.67 6.52 -21.31
C LEU A 23 16.20 6.41 -21.34
N ARG A 24 16.86 7.37 -21.97
CA ARG A 24 18.29 7.63 -21.81
C ARG A 24 18.45 8.60 -20.65
N VAL A 25 19.04 8.15 -19.55
CA VAL A 25 19.21 8.93 -18.33
C VAL A 25 20.68 9.27 -18.15
N VAL A 26 20.98 10.55 -17.95
CA VAL A 26 22.31 11.03 -17.58
C VAL A 26 22.30 11.41 -16.11
N ILE A 27 23.11 10.75 -15.29
CA ILE A 27 23.25 11.05 -13.86
C ILE A 27 24.59 11.73 -13.63
N ILE A 28 24.57 12.93 -13.05
CA ILE A 28 25.77 13.71 -12.76
C ILE A 28 26.16 13.43 -11.31
N GLY A 29 27.25 12.71 -11.10
CA GLY A 29 27.78 12.33 -9.79
C GLY A 29 27.54 10.86 -9.45
N ALA A 30 28.62 10.16 -9.07
CA ALA A 30 28.60 8.76 -8.67
C ALA A 30 28.71 8.58 -7.14
N GLY A 31 28.08 9.49 -6.37
CA GLY A 31 27.91 9.30 -4.92
C GLY A 31 26.87 8.22 -4.58
N ILE A 32 26.60 8.03 -3.28
CA ILE A 32 25.59 7.06 -2.80
C ILE A 32 24.23 7.29 -3.48
N GLY A 33 23.73 8.53 -3.51
CA GLY A 33 22.46 8.85 -4.16
C GLY A 33 22.47 8.57 -5.67
N GLY A 34 23.51 9.02 -6.38
CA GLY A 34 23.63 8.85 -7.83
C GLY A 34 23.72 7.38 -8.28
N LEU A 35 24.54 6.57 -7.60
CA LEU A 35 24.66 5.13 -7.89
C LEU A 35 23.39 4.37 -7.50
N THR A 36 22.73 4.74 -6.40
CA THR A 36 21.44 4.16 -6.01
C THR A 36 20.36 4.47 -7.07
N ALA A 37 20.30 5.73 -7.54
CA ALA A 37 19.38 6.13 -8.61
C ALA A 37 19.67 5.37 -9.91
N ALA A 38 20.96 5.19 -10.25
CA ALA A 38 21.36 4.43 -11.41
C ALA A 38 20.86 2.98 -11.36
N LEU A 39 21.00 2.31 -10.21
CA LEU A 39 20.52 0.94 -9.99
C LEU A 39 19.00 0.82 -10.07
N PHE A 40 18.25 1.72 -9.42
CA PHE A 40 16.79 1.70 -9.48
C PHE A 40 16.27 1.96 -10.91
N LEU A 41 16.80 2.97 -11.60
CA LEU A 41 16.39 3.31 -12.96
C LEU A 41 16.79 2.21 -13.97
N ARG A 42 17.95 1.59 -13.78
CA ARG A 42 18.34 0.39 -14.51
C ARG A 42 17.34 -0.75 -14.30
N ASN A 43 16.88 -0.99 -13.07
CA ASN A 43 15.90 -2.06 -12.76
C ASN A 43 14.52 -1.81 -13.40
N GLU A 44 14.18 -0.55 -13.64
CA GLU A 44 13.04 -0.09 -14.45
C GLU A 44 13.29 -0.17 -15.97
N GLY A 45 14.47 -0.61 -16.40
CA GLY A 45 14.81 -0.89 -17.79
C GLY A 45 15.29 0.31 -18.60
N HIS A 46 15.70 1.40 -17.94
CA HIS A 46 16.26 2.58 -18.60
C HIS A 46 17.74 2.38 -18.94
N HIS A 47 18.21 3.13 -19.95
CA HIS A 47 19.63 3.21 -20.30
C HIS A 47 20.25 4.33 -19.47
N VAL A 48 21.16 4.00 -18.57
CA VAL A 48 21.71 4.96 -17.60
C VAL A 48 23.20 5.16 -17.86
N THR A 49 23.60 6.42 -18.03
CA THR A 49 24.99 6.86 -18.05
C THR A 49 25.25 7.71 -16.80
N VAL A 50 26.23 7.32 -15.99
CA VAL A 50 26.67 8.07 -14.81
C VAL A 50 28.00 8.74 -15.14
N VAL A 51 28.07 10.06 -14.99
CA VAL A 51 29.31 10.84 -15.17
C VAL A 51 29.85 11.27 -13.81
N GLU A 52 31.12 10.98 -13.55
CA GLU A 52 31.82 11.30 -12.32
C GLU A 52 33.14 12.01 -12.62
N SER A 53 33.39 13.10 -11.90
CA SER A 53 34.59 13.93 -12.05
C SER A 53 35.87 13.26 -11.54
N SER A 54 35.78 12.44 -10.48
CA SER A 54 36.93 11.76 -9.90
C SER A 54 37.29 10.47 -10.65
N THR A 55 38.52 9.98 -10.42
CA THR A 55 38.95 8.64 -10.85
C THR A 55 38.84 7.59 -9.72
N PHE A 56 38.26 7.97 -8.57
CA PHE A 56 38.19 7.16 -7.34
C PHE A 56 39.55 6.73 -6.75
N ALA A 57 40.64 7.45 -7.04
CA ALA A 57 41.98 7.05 -6.63
C ALA A 57 42.22 7.06 -5.10
N ASN A 58 41.51 7.90 -4.33
CA ASN A 58 41.71 8.08 -2.88
C ASN A 58 40.37 8.25 -2.13
N GLU A 59 39.56 7.19 -2.02
CA GLU A 59 38.38 7.23 -1.16
C GLU A 59 38.75 6.95 0.31
N VAL A 60 39.03 8.02 1.07
CA VAL A 60 39.13 7.94 2.54
C VAL A 60 37.71 7.97 3.11
N GLY A 61 37.30 6.88 3.76
CA GLY A 61 35.91 6.62 4.11
C GLY A 61 35.51 7.08 5.51
N ALA A 62 34.43 7.84 5.62
CA ALA A 62 33.67 7.94 6.87
C ALA A 62 32.69 6.76 7.01
N ALA A 63 32.12 6.55 8.20
CA ALA A 63 30.96 5.68 8.36
C ALA A 63 29.64 6.45 8.19
N LEU A 64 28.55 5.70 7.98
CA LEU A 64 27.20 6.23 7.81
C LEU A 64 26.16 5.36 8.51
N HIS A 65 25.05 6.00 8.87
CA HIS A 65 23.87 5.32 9.39
C HIS A 65 23.02 4.84 8.23
N LEU A 66 22.67 3.56 8.27
CA LEU A 66 21.69 2.97 7.37
C LEU A 66 20.44 2.62 8.20
N ALA A 67 19.62 3.64 8.42
CA ALA A 67 18.37 3.54 9.15
C ALA A 67 17.35 2.64 8.44
N PRO A 68 16.31 2.13 9.14
CA PRO A 68 15.34 1.18 8.60
C PRO A 68 14.71 1.59 7.25
N ASN A 69 14.32 2.86 7.12
CA ASN A 69 13.71 3.43 5.91
C ASN A 69 14.62 3.30 4.69
N ALA A 70 15.91 3.65 4.82
CA ALA A 70 16.88 3.55 3.74
C ALA A 70 17.36 2.10 3.52
N ASN A 71 17.51 1.32 4.60
CA ASN A 71 17.91 -0.07 4.51
C ASN A 71 16.89 -0.91 3.73
N GLY A 72 15.59 -0.67 3.94
CA GLY A 72 14.53 -1.35 3.18
C GLY A 72 14.67 -1.18 1.67
N LEU A 73 15.03 0.03 1.24
CA LEU A 73 15.24 0.35 -0.18
C LEU A 73 16.49 -0.33 -0.76
N LEU A 74 17.60 -0.40 0.00
CA LEU A 74 18.78 -1.16 -0.43
C LEU A 74 18.48 -2.66 -0.52
N ARG A 75 17.76 -3.21 0.45
CA ARG A 75 17.33 -4.62 0.43
C ARG A 75 16.41 -4.91 -0.74
N ARG A 76 15.58 -3.95 -1.17
CA ARG A 76 14.79 -4.04 -2.40
C ARG A 76 15.66 -4.13 -3.67
N LEU A 77 16.84 -3.52 -3.66
CA LEU A 77 17.86 -3.69 -4.70
C LEU A 77 18.67 -4.99 -4.56
N GLY A 78 18.39 -5.82 -3.56
CA GLY A 78 19.15 -7.03 -3.25
C GLY A 78 20.50 -6.75 -2.58
N ILE A 79 20.70 -5.54 -2.04
CA ILE A 79 21.88 -5.14 -1.28
C ILE A 79 21.56 -5.28 0.21
N PHE A 80 22.28 -6.18 0.86
CA PHE A 80 22.13 -6.48 2.28
C PHE A 80 23.35 -5.94 3.01
N GLY A 81 23.15 -4.95 3.89
CA GLY A 81 24.25 -4.30 4.59
C GLY A 81 25.08 -5.28 5.43
N GLU A 82 24.42 -6.29 5.99
CA GLU A 82 25.03 -7.39 6.74
C GLU A 82 26.11 -8.15 5.94
N ASP A 83 25.96 -8.27 4.61
CA ASP A 83 26.89 -8.99 3.74
C ASP A 83 28.17 -8.19 3.42
N ILE A 84 28.12 -6.87 3.60
CA ILE A 84 29.21 -5.93 3.28
C ILE A 84 29.80 -5.25 4.52
N GLY A 85 29.64 -5.89 5.69
CA GLY A 85 30.29 -5.49 6.92
C GLY A 85 29.56 -4.40 7.71
N ALA A 86 28.25 -4.21 7.49
CA ALA A 86 27.46 -3.37 8.38
C ALA A 86 27.22 -4.04 9.74
N ASN A 87 27.18 -3.23 10.79
CA ASN A 87 26.90 -3.67 12.16
C ASN A 87 25.46 -3.34 12.52
N LEU A 88 24.77 -4.25 13.20
CA LEU A 88 23.47 -3.96 13.79
C LEU A 88 23.61 -2.89 14.88
N MET A 89 22.79 -1.84 14.84
CA MET A 89 22.70 -0.84 15.90
C MET A 89 21.95 -1.44 17.09
N GLN A 90 22.64 -1.61 18.21
CA GLN A 90 22.11 -2.28 19.40
C GLN A 90 22.13 -1.40 20.65
N HIS A 91 23.03 -0.42 20.74
CA HIS A 91 23.18 0.37 21.96
C HIS A 91 23.40 1.85 21.65
N ILE A 92 22.79 2.72 22.44
CA ILE A 92 23.10 4.16 22.48
C ILE A 92 23.52 4.53 23.89
N THR A 93 24.69 5.16 24.00
CA THR A 93 25.22 5.65 25.28
C THR A 93 25.60 7.12 25.14
N GLU A 94 25.15 7.94 26.07
CA GLU A 94 25.41 9.38 26.11
C GLU A 94 26.09 9.74 27.42
N TYR A 95 27.13 10.57 27.33
CA TYR A 95 27.91 11.08 28.44
C TYR A 95 27.97 12.61 28.40
N ASP A 96 28.14 13.22 29.56
CA ASP A 96 28.53 14.61 29.70
C ASP A 96 30.05 14.78 29.50
N ILE A 97 30.52 16.03 29.47
CA ILE A 97 31.91 16.38 29.17
C ILE A 97 32.93 15.78 30.15
N ASP A 98 32.52 15.61 31.41
CA ASP A 98 33.30 14.98 32.50
C ASP A 98 33.17 13.45 32.51
N ASN A 99 32.61 12.87 31.44
CA ASN A 99 32.35 11.45 31.29
C ASN A 99 31.37 10.86 32.33
N THR A 100 30.53 11.69 32.94
CA THR A 100 29.35 11.24 33.69
C THR A 100 28.33 10.63 32.73
N LEU A 101 27.80 9.45 33.05
CA LEU A 101 26.82 8.75 32.22
C LEU A 101 25.45 9.45 32.31
N SER A 102 24.99 10.01 31.19
CA SER A 102 23.68 10.68 31.11
C SER A 102 22.59 9.71 30.65
N ARG A 103 22.91 8.77 29.75
CA ARG A 103 21.94 7.81 29.19
C ARG A 103 22.64 6.53 28.69
N ASP A 104 22.06 5.36 28.94
CA ASP A 104 22.45 4.08 28.33
C ASP A 104 21.19 3.31 27.94
N ILE A 105 20.99 3.06 26.64
CA ILE A 105 19.79 2.43 26.09
C ILE A 105 20.19 1.20 25.27
N ASP A 106 19.63 0.06 25.64
CA ASP A 106 19.59 -1.14 24.80
C ASP A 106 18.43 -1.04 23.79
N LEU A 107 18.77 -1.15 22.51
CA LEU A 107 17.87 -1.09 21.38
C LEU A 107 17.58 -2.46 20.75
N SER A 108 18.18 -3.55 21.25
CA SER A 108 18.07 -4.89 20.67
C SER A 108 16.61 -5.36 20.51
N GLU A 109 15.76 -5.15 21.51
CA GLU A 109 14.32 -5.43 21.42
C GLU A 109 13.53 -4.28 20.78
N ARG A 110 13.87 -3.02 21.12
CA ARG A 110 13.13 -1.84 20.63
C ARG A 110 13.21 -1.70 19.11
N ASN A 111 14.32 -2.09 18.49
CA ASN A 111 14.50 -2.02 17.04
C ASN A 111 13.67 -3.06 16.27
N LYS A 112 13.09 -4.08 16.94
CA LYS A 112 12.26 -5.10 16.27
C LYS A 112 10.89 -4.59 15.80
N ILE A 113 10.50 -3.37 16.19
CA ILE A 113 9.27 -2.74 15.69
C ILE A 113 9.38 -2.30 14.23
N TRP A 114 10.62 -2.12 13.74
CA TRP A 114 10.88 -1.69 12.37
C TRP A 114 10.93 -2.90 11.43
N GLN A 115 10.43 -2.72 10.21
CA GLN A 115 10.44 -3.77 9.19
C GLN A 115 11.86 -4.18 8.77
N HIS A 116 12.83 -3.26 8.88
CA HIS A 116 14.21 -3.46 8.45
C HIS A 116 15.19 -3.05 9.56
N PRO A 117 16.33 -3.73 9.69
CA PRO A 117 17.27 -3.45 10.76
C PRO A 117 17.96 -2.09 10.56
N TRP A 118 18.28 -1.43 11.67
CA TRP A 118 19.11 -0.22 11.66
C TRP A 118 20.58 -0.63 11.70
N HIS A 119 21.34 -0.25 10.67
CA HIS A 119 22.73 -0.61 10.48
C HIS A 119 23.68 0.59 10.57
N LEU A 120 24.91 0.30 11.00
CA LEU A 120 26.07 1.19 10.94
C LEU A 120 27.05 0.61 9.92
N ILE A 121 27.38 1.35 8.86
CA ILE A 121 28.14 0.82 7.72
C ILE A 121 29.28 1.75 7.31
N HIS A 122 30.36 1.17 6.82
CA HIS A 122 31.48 1.92 6.25
C HIS A 122 31.10 2.47 4.87
N ARG A 123 31.21 3.78 4.64
CA ARG A 123 30.72 4.43 3.40
C ARG A 123 31.32 3.82 2.13
N VAL A 124 32.62 3.53 2.14
CA VAL A 124 33.34 2.97 0.98
C VAL A 124 32.82 1.57 0.64
N ARG A 125 32.44 0.76 1.64
CA ARG A 125 31.87 -0.58 1.40
C ARG A 125 30.53 -0.49 0.68
N LEU A 126 29.66 0.41 1.14
CA LEU A 126 28.37 0.65 0.50
C LEU A 126 28.54 1.21 -0.91
N HIS A 127 29.43 2.19 -1.07
CA HIS A 127 29.72 2.80 -2.37
C HIS A 127 30.25 1.77 -3.38
N GLU A 128 31.23 0.96 -2.99
CA GLU A 128 31.81 -0.08 -3.83
C GLU A 128 30.76 -1.12 -4.25
N GLU A 129 29.90 -1.54 -3.33
CA GLU A 129 28.81 -2.48 -3.62
C GLU A 129 27.82 -1.89 -4.63
N LEU A 130 27.38 -0.65 -4.41
CA LEU A 130 26.50 0.07 -5.34
C LEU A 130 27.15 0.19 -6.73
N LYS A 131 28.43 0.56 -6.78
CA LYS A 131 29.21 0.71 -8.02
C LYS A 131 29.33 -0.61 -8.76
N CYS A 132 29.75 -1.67 -8.07
CA CYS A 132 29.91 -3.01 -8.63
C CYS A 132 28.60 -3.53 -9.24
N ARG A 133 27.49 -3.38 -8.51
CA ARG A 133 26.17 -3.80 -9.02
C ARG A 133 25.69 -2.95 -10.16
N ALA A 134 25.90 -1.63 -10.12
CA ALA A 134 25.45 -0.72 -11.17
C ALA A 134 26.00 -1.13 -12.55
N VAL A 135 27.27 -1.53 -12.61
CA VAL A 135 27.95 -1.90 -13.88
C VAL A 135 27.89 -3.40 -14.20
N SER A 136 27.43 -4.25 -13.26
CA SER A 136 27.43 -5.70 -13.43
C SER A 136 26.49 -6.17 -14.56
N LYS A 137 26.89 -7.16 -15.36
CA LYS A 137 26.02 -7.78 -16.38
C LYS A 137 25.03 -8.79 -15.82
N SER A 138 25.25 -9.29 -14.60
CA SER A 138 24.38 -10.30 -13.97
C SER A 138 23.16 -9.70 -13.27
N GLU A 139 23.16 -8.39 -13.04
CA GLU A 139 22.05 -7.67 -12.41
C GLU A 139 20.90 -7.42 -13.39
N ARG A 140 19.69 -7.23 -12.86
CA ARG A 140 18.50 -6.92 -13.66
C ARG A 140 18.68 -5.62 -14.45
N GLY A 141 18.13 -5.58 -15.67
CA GLY A 141 18.23 -4.41 -16.54
C GLY A 141 19.58 -4.26 -17.25
N ILE A 142 19.78 -3.12 -17.92
CA ILE A 142 20.96 -2.86 -18.76
C ILE A 142 22.09 -2.29 -17.90
N PRO A 143 23.33 -2.82 -17.98
CA PRO A 143 24.47 -2.28 -17.25
C PRO A 143 24.61 -0.78 -17.36
N VAL A 144 24.81 -0.12 -16.23
CA VAL A 144 25.05 1.33 -16.17
C VAL A 144 26.39 1.61 -16.83
N GLU A 145 26.42 2.61 -17.71
CA GLU A 145 27.65 3.15 -18.27
C GLU A 145 28.24 4.15 -17.26
N LEU A 146 29.30 3.74 -16.54
CA LEU A 146 29.99 4.60 -15.58
C LEU A 146 31.22 5.25 -16.23
N ARG A 147 31.21 6.59 -16.34
CA ARG A 147 32.28 7.40 -16.91
C ARG A 147 32.97 8.22 -15.83
N THR A 148 34.18 7.81 -15.44
CA THR A 148 35.02 8.53 -14.46
C THR A 148 35.91 9.57 -15.14
N GLY A 149 36.55 10.45 -14.35
CA GLY A 149 37.35 11.55 -14.88
C GLY A 149 36.57 12.52 -15.79
N SER A 150 35.24 12.46 -15.76
CA SER A 150 34.33 13.15 -16.68
C SER A 150 33.64 14.29 -15.95
N ARG A 151 34.35 15.42 -15.80
CA ARG A 151 33.80 16.60 -15.13
C ARG A 151 32.80 17.31 -16.04
N VAL A 152 31.57 17.48 -15.56
CA VAL A 152 30.54 18.31 -16.19
C VAL A 152 30.82 19.80 -15.91
N VAL A 153 30.60 20.65 -16.90
CA VAL A 153 30.76 22.12 -16.79
C VAL A 153 29.47 22.89 -17.07
N ASN A 154 28.55 22.31 -17.82
CA ASN A 154 27.29 22.94 -18.18
C ASN A 154 26.18 21.90 -18.37
N VAL A 155 24.93 22.33 -18.13
CA VAL A 155 23.73 21.50 -18.20
C VAL A 155 22.62 22.33 -18.86
N ASP A 156 22.00 21.79 -19.90
CA ASP A 156 20.80 22.32 -20.56
C ASP A 156 19.57 21.48 -20.13
N PRO A 157 18.75 21.98 -19.18
CA PRO A 157 17.61 21.23 -18.67
C PRO A 157 16.48 20.99 -19.69
N PRO A 158 16.08 21.97 -20.54
CA PRO A 158 15.07 21.73 -21.58
C PRO A 158 15.43 20.63 -22.58
N GLN A 159 16.68 20.59 -23.04
CA GLN A 159 17.14 19.63 -24.06
C GLN A 159 17.73 18.34 -23.48
N ALA A 160 17.89 18.26 -22.16
CA ALA A 160 18.58 17.18 -21.47
C ALA A 160 20.00 16.93 -22.02
N ILE A 161 20.78 18.01 -22.17
CA ILE A 161 22.18 17.95 -22.61
C ILE A 161 23.12 18.27 -21.45
N VAL A 162 24.18 17.49 -21.32
CA VAL A 162 25.27 17.68 -20.36
C VAL A 162 26.57 17.90 -21.12
N GLU A 163 27.32 18.95 -20.78
CA GLU A 163 28.60 19.28 -21.41
C GLU A 163 29.76 18.96 -20.47
N LEU A 164 30.75 18.23 -20.97
CA LEU A 164 31.96 17.88 -20.23
C LEU A 164 33.07 18.92 -20.45
N THR A 165 34.03 18.96 -19.52
CA THR A 165 35.27 19.77 -19.64
C THR A 165 36.04 19.54 -20.94
N THR A 166 35.89 18.38 -21.59
CA THR A 166 36.52 18.04 -22.86
C THR A 166 35.85 18.71 -24.07
N GLY A 167 34.69 19.35 -23.89
CA GLY A 167 33.81 19.84 -24.95
C GLY A 167 32.84 18.78 -25.50
N GLU A 168 32.91 17.54 -25.02
CA GLU A 168 31.95 16.49 -25.38
C GLU A 168 30.58 16.79 -24.77
N THR A 169 29.52 16.56 -25.54
CA THR A 169 28.14 16.67 -25.08
C THR A 169 27.46 15.30 -25.02
N ILE A 170 26.73 15.04 -23.93
CA ILE A 170 25.94 13.84 -23.72
C ILE A 170 24.48 14.26 -23.69
N GLN A 171 23.68 13.72 -24.61
CA GLN A 171 22.24 13.99 -24.68
C GLN A 171 21.43 12.79 -24.19
N GLY A 172 20.50 13.05 -23.27
CA GLY A 172 19.53 12.09 -22.77
C GLY A 172 18.09 12.52 -23.02
N ASP A 173 17.18 11.87 -22.30
CA ASP A 173 15.77 12.25 -22.18
C ASP A 173 15.47 12.82 -20.77
N LEU A 174 16.39 12.59 -19.82
CA LEU A 174 16.37 12.97 -18.41
C LEU A 174 17.80 13.21 -17.91
N ILE A 175 17.99 14.25 -17.10
CA ILE A 175 19.19 14.50 -16.31
C ILE A 175 18.86 14.40 -14.81
N VAL A 176 19.69 13.69 -14.06
CA VAL A 176 19.62 13.64 -12.60
C VAL A 176 20.88 14.29 -12.01
N GLY A 177 20.72 15.42 -11.35
CA GLY A 177 21.79 16.09 -10.61
C GLY A 177 21.99 15.45 -9.23
N ALA A 178 23.06 14.65 -9.10
CA ALA A 178 23.49 13.99 -7.87
C ALA A 178 24.94 14.39 -7.50
N ASP A 179 25.33 15.61 -7.88
CA ASP A 179 26.68 16.20 -7.85
C ASP A 179 27.02 16.89 -6.51
N GLY A 180 26.24 16.58 -5.47
CA GLY A 180 26.55 16.89 -4.08
C GLY A 180 26.46 18.37 -3.72
N ILE A 181 27.06 18.74 -2.59
CA ILE A 181 26.93 20.08 -2.01
C ILE A 181 27.45 21.20 -2.94
N HIS A 182 28.43 20.90 -3.79
CA HIS A 182 28.99 21.83 -4.80
C HIS A 182 28.32 21.72 -6.17
N SER A 183 27.07 21.24 -6.21
CA SER A 183 26.30 20.99 -7.43
C SER A 183 26.31 22.17 -8.40
N ILE A 184 26.72 21.87 -9.64
CA ILE A 184 26.54 22.75 -10.79
C ILE A 184 25.12 22.60 -11.35
N SER A 185 24.55 21.41 -11.22
CA SER A 185 23.19 21.10 -11.68
C SER A 185 22.16 21.96 -10.95
N ARG A 186 22.40 22.23 -9.66
CA ARG A 186 21.56 23.09 -8.84
C ARG A 186 21.45 24.51 -9.40
N SER A 187 22.53 25.05 -9.97
CA SER A 187 22.49 26.40 -10.57
C SER A 187 21.54 26.52 -11.76
N MET A 188 21.16 25.39 -12.35
CA MET A 188 20.22 25.33 -13.48
C MET A 188 18.76 25.15 -13.04
N ILE A 189 18.46 25.12 -11.75
CA ILE A 189 17.09 25.12 -11.23
C ILE A 189 16.61 26.55 -10.97
N PRO A 190 15.33 26.91 -11.23
CA PRO A 190 14.78 28.19 -10.83
C PRO A 190 14.99 28.48 -9.33
N GLY A 191 15.67 29.57 -9.00
CA GLY A 191 16.04 29.90 -7.61
C GLY A 191 17.14 29.02 -7.01
N GLY A 192 17.87 28.27 -7.85
CA GLY A 192 18.97 27.37 -7.46
C GLY A 192 20.32 28.06 -7.25
N ASN A 193 20.39 29.39 -7.35
CA ASN A 193 21.56 30.21 -7.02
C ASN A 193 21.82 30.33 -5.50
N ILE A 194 21.24 29.44 -4.70
CA ILE A 194 21.48 29.31 -3.27
C ILE A 194 22.78 28.51 -3.07
N THR A 195 23.74 29.13 -2.41
CA THR A 195 25.03 28.50 -2.08
C THR A 195 25.02 28.01 -0.62
N PRO A 196 25.57 26.82 -0.34
CA PRO A 196 25.81 26.36 1.02
C PRO A 196 26.67 27.35 1.80
N LYS A 197 26.24 27.71 3.01
CA LYS A 197 26.90 28.64 3.92
C LYS A 197 27.51 27.89 5.10
N PRO A 198 28.62 28.36 5.68
CA PRO A 198 29.14 27.84 6.93
C PRO A 198 28.07 27.80 8.03
N SER A 199 27.98 26.70 8.77
CA SER A 199 27.04 26.58 9.88
C SER A 199 27.58 27.12 11.21
N GLY A 200 28.80 27.68 11.22
CA GLY A 200 29.55 28.06 12.43
C GLY A 200 30.19 26.88 13.17
N LYS A 201 30.18 25.67 12.58
CA LYS A 201 30.79 24.47 13.18
C LYS A 201 31.68 23.75 12.17
N SER A 202 32.72 23.12 12.69
CA SER A 202 33.60 22.19 11.97
C SER A 202 33.59 20.84 12.65
N ALA A 203 34.02 19.78 11.96
CA ALA A 203 34.13 18.45 12.52
C ALA A 203 35.46 17.80 12.16
N PHE A 204 36.22 17.33 13.16
CA PHE A 204 37.25 16.34 12.90
C PHE A 204 36.57 15.00 12.60
N ARG A 205 37.06 14.30 11.56
CA ARG A 205 36.59 12.97 11.19
C ARG A 205 37.78 12.07 10.96
N PHE A 206 37.73 10.87 11.52
CA PHE A 206 38.76 9.86 11.36
C PHE A 206 38.20 8.47 11.67
N LEU A 207 38.95 7.46 11.24
CA LEU A 207 38.73 6.07 11.64
C LEU A 207 39.85 5.64 12.58
N MET A 208 39.54 4.66 13.43
CA MET A 208 40.52 4.05 14.31
C MET A 208 40.24 2.55 14.42
N PRO A 209 41.25 1.68 14.29
CA PRO A 209 41.07 0.26 14.58
C PRO A 209 40.55 0.08 16.00
N ARG A 210 39.44 -0.65 16.15
CA ARG A 210 38.79 -0.83 17.46
C ARG A 210 39.73 -1.46 18.49
N GLN A 211 40.63 -2.33 18.04
CA GLN A 211 41.63 -2.98 18.89
C GLN A 211 42.51 -1.96 19.62
N ARG A 212 42.87 -0.82 19.00
CA ARG A 212 43.67 0.23 19.65
C ARG A 212 42.98 0.79 20.91
N ALA A 213 41.65 0.89 20.91
CA ALA A 213 40.92 1.29 22.11
C ALA A 213 40.82 0.16 23.14
N MET A 214 40.71 -1.10 22.69
CA MET A 214 40.60 -2.28 23.54
C MET A 214 41.90 -2.63 24.27
N ASP A 215 43.06 -2.35 23.66
CA ASP A 215 44.38 -2.68 24.22
C ASP A 215 44.78 -1.77 25.40
N ASP A 216 44.11 -0.63 25.56
CA ASP A 216 44.36 0.32 26.65
C ASP A 216 43.24 0.23 27.70
N PRO A 217 43.55 -0.16 28.96
CA PRO A 217 42.55 -0.27 30.03
C PRO A 217 41.74 1.01 30.27
N LEU A 218 42.30 2.18 30.01
CA LEU A 218 41.62 3.47 30.20
C LEU A 218 40.49 3.67 29.17
N THR A 219 40.67 3.15 27.95
CA THR A 219 39.75 3.35 26.83
C THR A 219 38.92 2.11 26.46
N ALA A 220 39.30 0.93 26.93
CA ALA A 220 38.67 -0.35 26.57
C ALA A 220 37.16 -0.36 26.83
N LYS A 221 36.71 0.28 27.92
CA LYS A 221 35.29 0.40 28.30
C LYS A 221 34.40 0.98 27.19
N TYR A 222 34.94 1.83 26.31
CA TYR A 222 34.18 2.45 25.21
C TYR A 222 34.07 1.56 23.97
N ALA A 223 34.86 0.50 23.89
CA ALA A 223 34.92 -0.37 22.72
C ALA A 223 34.43 -1.79 23.01
N GLN A 224 33.94 -2.10 24.22
CA GLN A 224 33.50 -3.46 24.61
C GLN A 224 32.20 -3.90 23.93
N LYS A 225 31.15 -3.05 23.93
CA LYS A 225 29.86 -3.43 23.35
C LYS A 225 29.93 -3.43 21.82
N MET A 226 29.24 -4.39 21.20
CA MET A 226 29.06 -4.43 19.74
C MET A 226 27.90 -3.50 19.34
N GLY A 227 27.99 -2.92 18.14
CA GLY A 227 26.88 -2.14 17.58
C GLY A 227 26.48 -0.93 18.44
N GLN A 228 27.45 -0.30 19.09
CA GLN A 228 27.23 0.81 20.03
C GLN A 228 27.53 2.15 19.37
N LEU A 229 26.61 3.11 19.59
CA LEU A 229 26.83 4.53 19.38
C LEU A 229 27.08 5.20 20.72
N ILE A 230 28.21 5.89 20.85
CA ILE A 230 28.57 6.68 22.01
C ILE A 230 28.63 8.16 21.63
N MET A 231 28.02 9.00 22.45
CA MET A 231 28.05 10.46 22.29
C MET A 231 28.54 11.11 23.58
N TRP A 232 29.48 12.04 23.48
CA TRP A 232 29.89 12.91 24.59
C TRP A 232 29.50 14.35 24.28
N TYR A 233 28.83 15.00 25.22
CA TYR A 233 28.28 16.34 25.06
C TYR A 233 29.03 17.38 25.90
N GLY A 234 29.57 18.39 25.23
CA GLY A 234 29.92 19.68 25.82
C GLY A 234 28.88 20.75 25.45
N SER A 235 29.04 21.97 25.97
CA SER A 235 28.10 23.07 25.73
C SER A 235 27.97 23.46 24.25
N ASP A 236 29.08 23.42 23.51
CA ASP A 236 29.24 23.90 22.13
C ASP A 236 29.95 22.89 21.20
N ARG A 237 30.31 21.72 21.73
CA ARG A 237 31.11 20.68 21.05
C ARG A 237 30.67 19.29 21.48
N ARG A 238 30.89 18.30 20.62
CA ARG A 238 30.51 16.91 20.90
C ARG A 238 31.40 15.92 20.16
N VAL A 239 31.56 14.74 20.75
CA VAL A 239 32.22 13.59 20.12
C VAL A 239 31.18 12.53 19.86
N VAL A 240 31.09 12.05 18.62
CA VAL A 240 30.22 10.93 18.23
C VAL A 240 31.11 9.80 17.76
N MET A 241 30.96 8.62 18.39
CA MET A 241 31.73 7.43 18.07
C MET A 241 30.82 6.24 17.84
N TYR A 242 31.07 5.45 16.80
CA TYR A 242 30.38 4.18 16.61
C TYR A 242 31.19 3.20 15.74
N SER A 243 30.87 1.91 15.85
CA SER A 243 31.60 0.87 15.13
C SER A 243 31.10 0.67 13.69
N CYS A 244 32.01 0.35 12.77
CA CYS A 244 31.72 -0.03 11.38
C CYS A 244 32.65 -1.18 10.93
N ASP A 245 32.47 -1.68 9.70
CA ASP A 245 33.28 -2.74 9.08
C ASP A 245 33.41 -4.00 9.96
N SER A 246 32.29 -4.69 10.21
CA SER A 246 32.20 -5.89 11.06
C SER A 246 32.77 -5.68 12.47
N ASN A 247 32.46 -4.53 13.06
CA ASN A 247 32.96 -4.03 14.35
C ASN A 247 34.50 -3.97 14.47
N LYS A 248 35.23 -3.86 13.35
CA LYS A 248 36.71 -3.77 13.35
C LYS A 248 37.22 -2.34 13.46
N GLN A 249 36.43 -1.37 13.00
CA GLN A 249 36.78 0.05 12.98
C GLN A 249 35.82 0.87 13.85
N LEU A 250 36.33 1.92 14.47
CA LEU A 250 35.56 2.95 15.17
C LEU A 250 35.61 4.25 14.36
N ASN A 251 34.45 4.76 14.00
CA ASN A 251 34.30 6.05 13.31
C ASN A 251 34.10 7.16 14.34
N PHE A 252 34.83 8.26 14.17
CA PHE A 252 34.71 9.44 15.01
C PHE A 252 34.22 10.65 14.21
N VAL A 253 33.34 11.43 14.83
CA VAL A 253 32.93 12.77 14.37
C VAL A 253 32.98 13.71 15.57
N CYS A 254 33.97 14.60 15.60
CA CYS A 254 34.22 15.51 16.72
C CYS A 254 33.87 16.95 16.29
N ILE A 255 32.65 17.35 16.59
CA ILE A 255 32.06 18.64 16.18
C ILE A 255 32.46 19.72 17.18
N HIS A 256 32.88 20.88 16.69
CA HIS A 256 33.38 22.02 17.48
C HIS A 256 33.10 23.36 16.75
N PRO A 257 33.21 24.51 17.44
CA PRO A 257 33.15 25.84 16.82
C PRO A 257 34.16 25.99 15.67
N ARG A 258 33.74 26.57 14.55
CA ARG A 258 34.58 26.70 13.35
C ARG A 258 35.86 27.50 13.61
N GLU A 259 35.75 28.57 14.40
CA GLU A 259 36.81 29.55 14.66
C GLU A 259 38.02 28.92 15.35
N GLU A 260 37.82 27.79 16.03
CA GLU A 260 38.91 27.06 16.68
C GLU A 260 39.78 26.30 15.69
N THR A 261 39.33 26.01 14.47
CA THR A 261 40.10 25.31 13.42
C THR A 261 40.13 26.04 12.09
N GLU A 262 39.78 27.33 12.09
CA GLU A 262 39.88 28.16 10.90
C GLU A 262 41.33 28.27 10.42
N VAL A 263 41.55 27.95 9.15
CA VAL A 263 42.84 28.11 8.45
C VAL A 263 42.59 29.06 7.29
N ASP A 264 43.47 30.05 7.11
CA ASP A 264 43.49 30.89 5.91
C ASP A 264 43.53 30.01 4.66
N GLU A 265 42.72 30.34 3.64
CA GLU A 265 42.69 29.64 2.36
C GLU A 265 44.10 29.62 1.73
N GLY A 266 44.82 28.48 1.83
CA GLY A 266 46.09 28.28 1.12
C GLY A 266 47.25 27.59 1.87
N GLN A 267 47.09 27.10 3.11
CA GLN A 267 48.16 26.32 3.75
C GLN A 267 47.94 24.79 3.66
N ASP A 268 49.01 24.09 3.27
CA ASP A 268 49.09 22.64 3.14
C ASP A 268 48.69 21.91 4.43
N TRP A 269 47.81 20.93 4.26
CA TRP A 269 47.23 20.09 5.30
C TRP A 269 48.25 19.10 5.86
N ASN A 270 49.10 19.54 6.79
CA ASN A 270 50.02 18.65 7.48
C ASN A 270 49.28 17.78 8.52
N THR A 271 49.34 16.45 8.39
CA THR A 271 48.57 15.50 9.21
C THR A 271 48.97 15.50 10.69
N GLY A 272 50.24 15.81 10.99
CA GLY A 272 50.74 15.90 12.38
C GLY A 272 50.16 17.08 13.18
N THR A 273 49.88 18.21 12.52
CA THR A 273 49.31 19.41 13.18
C THR A 273 47.84 19.24 13.53
N ASN A 274 47.08 18.43 12.78
CA ASN A 274 45.65 18.21 13.02
C ASN A 274 45.37 17.43 14.30
N LYS A 275 46.22 16.46 14.67
CA LYS A 275 46.02 15.66 15.88
C LYS A 275 46.26 16.48 17.15
N ALA A 276 47.34 17.26 17.20
CA ALA A 276 47.59 18.19 18.30
C ALA A 276 46.42 19.19 18.45
N LYS A 277 45.90 19.67 17.31
CA LYS A 277 44.76 20.58 17.30
C LYS A 277 43.47 19.91 17.79
N LEU A 278 43.20 18.66 17.43
CA LEU A 278 42.08 17.88 17.95
C LEU A 278 42.14 17.80 19.49
N LEU A 279 43.29 17.45 20.05
CA LEU A 279 43.45 17.37 21.51
C LEU A 279 43.31 18.72 22.20
N GLU A 280 43.80 19.80 21.59
CA GLU A 280 43.64 21.16 22.12
C GLU A 280 42.18 21.61 22.13
N VAL A 281 41.44 21.37 21.05
CA VAL A 281 40.01 21.69 20.96
C VAL A 281 39.20 20.90 21.99
N PHE A 282 39.53 19.64 22.23
CA PHE A 282 38.77 18.79 23.15
C PHE A 282 39.36 18.72 24.56
N LYS A 283 40.35 19.57 24.92
CA LYS A 283 41.12 19.51 26.18
C LYS A 283 40.32 19.53 27.48
N THR A 284 39.08 19.98 27.43
CA THR A 284 38.16 20.05 28.58
C THR A 284 37.40 18.74 28.83
N PHE A 285 37.49 17.78 27.91
CA PHE A 285 36.87 16.46 28.07
C PHE A 285 37.66 15.61 29.08
N ASP A 286 36.98 14.66 29.70
CA ASP A 286 37.58 13.71 30.63
C ASP A 286 38.87 13.07 30.06
N PRO A 287 39.92 12.87 30.89
CA PRO A 287 41.20 12.31 30.45
C PRO A 287 41.08 10.99 29.68
N SER A 288 40.09 10.14 30.00
CA SER A 288 39.90 8.88 29.27
C SER A 288 39.33 9.07 27.86
N VAL A 289 38.58 10.15 27.62
CA VAL A 289 38.12 10.53 26.27
C VAL A 289 39.28 11.16 25.48
N LEU A 290 40.10 12.00 26.11
CA LEU A 290 41.31 12.54 25.49
C LEU A 290 42.29 11.44 25.08
N ALA A 291 42.52 10.45 25.96
CA ALA A 291 43.34 9.28 25.67
C ALA A 291 42.80 8.45 24.49
N LEU A 292 41.49 8.46 24.27
CA LEU A 292 40.86 7.82 23.12
C LEU A 292 41.08 8.63 21.83
N LEU A 293 40.89 9.95 21.87
CA LEU A 293 41.13 10.84 20.73
C LEU A 293 42.61 10.87 20.33
N ASP A 294 43.54 10.72 21.27
CA ASP A 294 44.98 10.61 21.00
C ASP A 294 45.35 9.33 20.21
N LYS A 295 44.44 8.36 20.08
CA LYS A 295 44.66 7.17 19.25
C LYS A 295 44.21 7.36 17.79
N ALA A 296 43.71 8.55 17.44
CA ALA A 296 43.34 8.91 16.07
C ALA A 296 44.48 8.62 15.09
N ASP A 297 44.13 8.00 13.97
CA ASP A 297 45.07 7.79 12.89
C ASP A 297 45.27 9.10 12.12
N ALA A 298 46.49 9.63 12.17
CA ALA A 298 46.84 10.93 11.57
C ALA A 298 46.59 10.96 10.06
N ASP A 299 46.72 9.81 9.38
CA ASP A 299 46.51 9.72 7.93
C ASP A 299 45.03 9.78 7.55
N SER A 300 44.13 9.43 8.48
CA SER A 300 42.68 9.50 8.26
C SER A 300 42.02 10.77 8.85
N LEU A 301 42.79 11.56 9.60
CA LEU A 301 42.28 12.72 10.34
C LEU A 301 42.10 13.94 9.44
N GLY A 302 40.85 14.13 9.00
CA GLY A 302 40.42 15.30 8.26
C GLY A 302 39.58 16.25 9.12
N ILE A 303 39.60 17.54 8.77
CA ILE A 303 38.72 18.58 9.32
C ILE A 303 37.72 18.92 8.21
N TRP A 304 36.44 18.90 8.54
CA TRP A 304 35.37 19.20 7.59
C TRP A 304 34.54 20.35 8.12
N GLU A 305 34.52 21.44 7.38
CA GLU A 305 33.58 22.52 7.66
C GLU A 305 32.14 22.04 7.42
N LEU A 306 31.27 22.25 8.40
CA LEU A 306 29.86 21.91 8.26
C LEU A 306 29.14 23.07 7.56
N LYS A 307 28.51 22.76 6.44
CA LYS A 307 27.77 23.72 5.64
C LYS A 307 26.29 23.41 5.71
N ASP A 308 25.49 24.46 5.81
CA ASP A 308 24.03 24.42 5.75
C ASP A 308 23.56 25.18 4.51
N MET A 309 22.36 24.89 4.02
CA MET A 309 21.81 25.52 2.83
C MET A 309 20.33 25.82 3.00
N ASP A 310 19.94 27.05 2.65
CA ASP A 310 18.53 27.45 2.64
C ASP A 310 17.71 26.51 1.73
N THR A 311 16.43 26.33 2.05
CA THR A 311 15.54 25.46 1.27
C THR A 311 15.49 25.93 -0.17
N LEU A 312 15.73 25.03 -1.12
CA LEU A 312 15.47 25.31 -2.52
C LEU A 312 13.97 25.45 -2.78
N PRO A 313 13.53 26.44 -3.57
CA PRO A 313 12.12 26.59 -3.92
C PRO A 313 11.64 25.50 -4.88
N GLU A 314 12.53 25.01 -5.72
CA GLU A 314 12.30 23.97 -6.73
C GLU A 314 13.49 23.00 -6.73
N TRP A 315 13.26 21.77 -7.14
CA TRP A 315 14.26 20.72 -7.37
C TRP A 315 14.33 20.28 -8.83
N VAL A 316 13.41 20.77 -9.66
CA VAL A 316 13.26 20.34 -11.05
C VAL A 316 13.21 21.52 -12.02
N ASN A 317 13.78 21.32 -13.20
CA ASN A 317 13.67 22.26 -14.32
C ASN A 317 13.61 21.49 -15.63
N GLY A 318 12.47 21.52 -16.33
CA GLY A 318 12.29 20.77 -17.57
C GLY A 318 12.58 19.28 -17.38
N ARG A 319 13.70 18.80 -17.92
CA ARG A 319 14.16 17.40 -17.84
C ARG A 319 15.28 17.19 -16.82
N LEU A 320 15.58 18.16 -15.96
CA LEU A 320 16.53 18.04 -14.86
C LEU A 320 15.78 17.85 -13.53
N ALA A 321 16.25 16.92 -12.70
CA ALA A 321 15.88 16.82 -11.29
C ALA A 321 17.11 16.67 -10.40
N LEU A 322 17.09 17.31 -9.23
CA LEU A 322 18.12 17.16 -8.21
C LEU A 322 17.76 16.07 -7.19
N LEU A 323 18.78 15.42 -6.62
CA LEU A 323 18.64 14.52 -5.47
C LEU A 323 19.82 14.64 -4.49
N GLY A 324 19.61 14.16 -3.26
CA GLY A 324 20.64 14.19 -2.21
C GLY A 324 21.17 15.60 -1.93
N ASP A 325 22.47 15.70 -1.62
CA ASP A 325 23.09 16.98 -1.22
C ASP A 325 23.07 18.06 -2.32
N ALA A 326 22.80 17.71 -3.58
CA ALA A 326 22.56 18.70 -4.63
C ALA A 326 21.27 19.49 -4.37
N ALA A 327 20.24 18.83 -3.81
CA ALA A 327 18.93 19.39 -3.51
C ALA A 327 18.76 19.83 -2.05
N HIS A 328 19.23 19.01 -1.10
CA HIS A 328 18.98 19.16 0.33
C HIS A 328 20.17 18.69 1.17
N PRO A 329 21.30 19.43 1.21
CA PRO A 329 22.44 19.03 2.02
C PRO A 329 22.09 19.01 3.52
N PHE A 330 22.56 17.97 4.21
CA PHE A 330 22.30 17.77 5.64
C PHE A 330 23.50 18.15 6.49
N LEU A 331 23.25 18.82 7.61
CA LEU A 331 24.16 18.76 8.75
C LEU A 331 24.25 17.30 9.27
N PRO A 332 25.43 16.83 9.74
CA PRO A 332 25.66 15.42 10.02
C PRO A 332 25.02 14.92 11.33
N HIS A 333 24.23 15.74 12.03
CA HIS A 333 23.76 15.49 13.40
C HIS A 333 22.77 14.34 13.53
N GLN A 334 22.13 13.93 12.43
CA GLN A 334 21.10 12.89 12.42
C GLN A 334 21.43 11.70 11.51
N GLY A 335 22.59 11.71 10.84
CA GLY A 335 23.06 10.60 10.01
C GLY A 335 22.20 10.29 8.77
N GLN A 336 21.25 11.16 8.39
CA GLN A 336 20.23 10.84 7.38
C GLN A 336 20.46 11.38 5.95
N GLY A 337 21.52 12.14 5.69
CA GLY A 337 21.75 12.68 4.33
C GLY A 337 21.79 11.59 3.26
N ALA A 338 22.55 10.51 3.50
CA ALA A 338 22.62 9.36 2.59
C ALA A 338 21.29 8.60 2.49
N GLY A 339 20.59 8.40 3.61
CA GLY A 339 19.29 7.73 3.62
C GLY A 339 18.23 8.49 2.83
N CYS A 340 18.19 9.82 2.98
CA CYS A 340 17.31 10.71 2.22
C CYS A 340 17.61 10.66 0.71
N ALA A 341 18.90 10.61 0.32
CA ALA A 341 19.29 10.45 -1.08
C ALA A 341 18.90 9.09 -1.68
N ILE A 342 18.89 8.02 -0.86
CA ILE A 342 18.40 6.69 -1.27
C ILE A 342 16.87 6.71 -1.44
N GLU A 343 16.14 7.39 -0.54
CA GLU A 343 14.69 7.64 -0.70
C GLU A 343 14.38 8.39 -2.00
N ASP A 344 15.15 9.44 -2.32
CA ASP A 344 14.99 10.19 -3.56
C ASP A 344 15.17 9.30 -4.80
N ALA A 345 16.23 8.50 -4.82
CA ALA A 345 16.53 7.55 -5.89
C ALA A 345 15.39 6.55 -6.12
N ALA A 346 14.83 6.01 -5.04
CA ALA A 346 13.68 5.11 -5.12
C ALA A 346 12.44 5.82 -5.66
N SER A 347 12.14 7.03 -5.16
CA SER A 347 10.99 7.83 -5.60
C SER A 347 11.06 8.19 -7.08
N LEU A 348 12.24 8.59 -7.57
CA LEU A 348 12.47 8.85 -9.00
C LEU A 348 12.12 7.63 -9.86
N ALA A 349 12.59 6.44 -9.47
CA ALA A 349 12.29 5.22 -10.24
C ALA A 349 10.82 4.83 -10.20
N VAL A 350 10.11 5.08 -9.09
CA VAL A 350 8.66 4.84 -9.02
C VAL A 350 7.89 5.73 -10.00
N VAL A 351 8.24 7.02 -10.06
CA VAL A 351 7.57 7.97 -10.95
C VAL A 351 8.07 7.87 -12.39
N LEU A 352 9.25 7.29 -12.63
CA LEU A 352 9.85 7.01 -13.94
C LEU A 352 9.95 5.49 -14.17
N ARG A 353 8.83 4.79 -14.09
CA ARG A 353 8.77 3.34 -14.32
C ARG A 353 9.04 2.97 -15.78
N LYS A 354 9.30 1.68 -16.02
CA LYS A 354 9.37 1.10 -17.38
C LYS A 354 8.19 1.55 -18.26
N GLY A 355 8.47 1.99 -19.49
CA GLY A 355 7.45 2.43 -20.44
C GLY A 355 7.03 3.90 -20.30
N THR A 356 7.71 4.68 -19.46
CA THR A 356 7.53 6.14 -19.40
C THR A 356 7.81 6.77 -20.76
N ASP A 357 6.91 7.63 -21.23
CA ASP A 357 7.13 8.41 -22.44
C ASP A 357 8.08 9.59 -22.15
N PRO A 358 9.14 9.83 -22.97
CA PRO A 358 9.98 11.02 -22.84
C PRO A 358 9.20 12.34 -22.75
N ALA A 359 8.02 12.46 -23.36
CA ALA A 359 7.18 13.65 -23.26
C ALA A 359 6.62 13.90 -21.85
N GLU A 360 6.45 12.84 -21.04
CA GLU A 360 5.90 12.93 -19.69
C GLU A 360 6.94 13.26 -18.62
N VAL A 361 8.23 13.17 -18.95
CA VAL A 361 9.33 13.35 -18.00
C VAL A 361 9.18 14.63 -17.16
N PRO A 362 8.94 15.83 -17.72
CA PRO A 362 8.79 17.04 -16.91
C PRO A 362 7.66 16.96 -15.88
N ALA A 363 6.51 16.37 -16.22
CA ALA A 363 5.39 16.23 -15.29
C ALA A 363 5.68 15.19 -14.19
N ARG A 364 6.37 14.09 -14.54
CA ARG A 364 6.79 13.07 -13.58
C ARG A 364 7.85 13.58 -12.60
N LEU A 365 8.76 14.43 -13.06
CA LEU A 365 9.75 15.07 -12.18
C LEU A 365 9.09 16.03 -11.17
N ARG A 366 8.07 16.80 -11.58
CA ARG A 366 7.27 17.60 -10.64
C ARG A 366 6.60 16.74 -9.57
N LEU A 367 6.04 15.60 -9.96
CA LEU A 367 5.48 14.66 -8.98
C LEU A 367 6.55 14.14 -8.01
N TYR A 368 7.75 13.80 -8.49
CA TYR A 368 8.87 13.42 -7.61
C TYR A 368 9.18 14.51 -6.58
N GLN A 369 9.27 15.77 -7.02
CA GLN A 369 9.47 16.90 -6.11
C GLN A 369 8.34 16.99 -5.07
N ASP A 370 7.08 16.90 -5.49
CA ASP A 370 5.92 16.98 -4.60
C ASP A 370 5.94 15.87 -3.53
N ILE A 371 6.45 14.69 -3.88
CA ILE A 371 6.58 13.56 -2.95
C ILE A 371 7.70 13.80 -1.94
N ARG A 372 8.85 14.32 -2.39
CA ARG A 372 10.11 14.29 -1.63
C ARG A 372 10.44 15.57 -0.90
N MET A 373 10.07 16.72 -1.45
CA MET A 373 10.55 18.02 -0.99
C MET A 373 10.13 18.31 0.46
N GLU A 374 8.87 18.10 0.82
CA GLU A 374 8.40 18.31 2.21
C GLU A 374 9.17 17.41 3.19
N ARG A 375 9.29 16.12 2.86
CA ARG A 375 9.91 15.12 3.72
C ARG A 375 11.41 15.39 3.93
N ALA A 376 12.16 15.63 2.87
CA ALA A 376 13.58 15.93 2.97
C ALA A 376 13.82 17.24 3.75
N ASN A 377 13.02 18.28 3.50
CA ASN A 377 13.11 19.54 4.24
C ASN A 377 12.81 19.35 5.73
N ARG A 378 11.80 18.53 6.09
CA ARG A 378 11.48 18.21 7.48
C ARG A 378 12.62 17.45 8.16
N LEU A 379 13.17 16.43 7.50
CA LEU A 379 14.34 15.69 8.00
C LEU A 379 15.57 16.60 8.17
N ARG A 380 15.82 17.52 7.23
CA ARG A 380 16.91 18.49 7.31
C ARG A 380 16.72 19.44 8.51
N ASN A 381 15.50 19.93 8.72
CA ASN A 381 15.17 20.77 9.87
C ASN A 381 15.34 20.02 11.20
N TYR A 382 14.99 18.73 11.27
CA TYR A 382 15.31 17.92 12.46
C TYR A 382 16.83 17.85 12.69
N SER A 383 17.63 17.72 11.62
CA SER A 383 19.10 17.74 11.73
C SER A 383 19.63 19.09 12.21
N ARG A 384 19.08 20.22 11.74
CA ARG A 384 19.40 21.57 12.24
C ARG A 384 19.10 21.72 13.73
N ASN A 385 17.93 21.26 14.17
CA ASN A 385 17.52 21.37 15.57
C ASN A 385 18.41 20.51 16.48
N ALA A 386 18.79 19.31 16.05
CA ALA A 386 19.79 18.47 16.74
C ALA A 386 21.21 19.06 16.69
N GLY A 387 21.44 20.04 15.80
CA GLY A 387 22.68 20.78 15.61
C GLY A 387 22.95 21.87 16.63
N ARG A 388 21.91 22.37 17.31
CA ARG A 388 21.97 23.53 18.19
C ARG A 388 22.78 23.25 19.47
N ASP A 389 23.50 24.27 19.92
CA ASP A 389 24.29 24.22 21.16
C ASP A 389 23.36 24.12 22.39
N ILE A 390 23.81 23.42 23.42
CA ILE A 390 23.01 23.16 24.64
C ILE A 390 22.60 24.48 25.31
N VAL A 391 23.47 25.49 25.25
CA VAL A 391 23.23 26.84 25.83
C VAL A 391 22.08 27.58 25.14
N SER A 392 21.78 27.25 23.88
CA SER A 392 20.70 27.87 23.10
C SER A 392 19.31 27.27 23.36
N LEU A 393 19.22 26.18 24.13
CA LEU A 393 17.97 25.51 24.46
C LEU A 393 17.25 26.19 25.64
N GLY A 394 16.57 27.29 25.36
CA GLY A 394 15.41 27.67 26.16
C GLY A 394 14.28 26.67 25.92
N LYS A 395 14.22 25.56 26.66
CA LYS A 395 13.05 24.65 26.83
C LYS A 395 12.24 24.21 25.59
N GLU A 396 12.71 24.32 24.36
CA GLU A 396 12.08 23.62 23.23
C GLU A 396 12.65 22.19 23.13
N ASN A 397 11.91 21.24 23.70
CA ASN A 397 12.28 19.83 23.67
C ASN A 397 12.22 19.29 22.23
N PHE A 398 13.37 19.12 21.59
CA PHE A 398 13.49 18.33 20.38
C PHE A 398 12.98 16.91 20.66
N ASN A 399 11.84 16.55 20.06
CA ASN A 399 11.21 15.26 20.29
C ASN A 399 11.88 14.17 19.44
N MET A 400 12.91 13.52 20.00
CA MET A 400 13.64 12.45 19.32
C MET A 400 12.74 11.26 18.95
N MET A 401 11.67 10.99 19.71
CA MET A 401 10.71 9.93 19.38
C MET A 401 9.86 10.28 18.16
N GLU A 402 9.43 11.53 18.05
CA GLU A 402 8.71 12.01 16.85
C GLU A 402 9.58 11.88 15.60
N TYR A 403 10.84 12.35 15.68
CA TYR A 403 11.80 12.18 14.60
C TYR A 403 11.98 10.71 14.23
N THR A 404 12.23 9.84 15.23
CA THR A 404 12.48 8.41 15.00
C THR A 404 11.27 7.76 14.31
N ASN A 405 10.05 8.02 14.78
CA ASN A 405 8.84 7.47 14.18
C ASN A 405 8.59 8.01 12.76
N TYR A 406 8.75 9.31 12.53
CA TYR A 406 8.58 9.93 11.22
C TYR A 406 9.60 9.41 10.20
N ASN A 407 10.82 9.17 10.67
CA ASN A 407 11.94 8.79 9.83
C ASN A 407 11.96 7.28 9.57
N PHE A 408 12.03 6.46 10.62
CA PHE A 408 12.26 5.02 10.52
C PHE A 408 10.99 4.24 10.15
N GLY A 409 9.81 4.78 10.47
CA GLY A 409 8.52 4.15 10.15
C GLY A 409 8.03 4.39 8.72
N HIS A 410 8.83 5.01 7.86
CA HIS A 410 8.45 5.37 6.50
C HIS A 410 9.06 4.43 5.45
N ASP A 411 8.22 3.99 4.52
CA ASP A 411 8.65 3.32 3.29
C ASP A 411 8.41 4.26 2.09
N GLU A 412 9.49 4.77 1.50
CA GLU A 412 9.38 5.71 0.39
C GLU A 412 8.88 5.05 -0.89
N TRP A 413 9.18 3.77 -1.11
CA TRP A 413 8.73 3.08 -2.32
C TRP A 413 7.20 2.99 -2.34
N ASP A 414 6.60 2.54 -1.24
CA ASP A 414 5.15 2.40 -1.12
C ASP A 414 4.44 3.76 -1.09
N ASN A 415 5.00 4.75 -0.39
CA ASN A 415 4.50 6.12 -0.41
C ASN A 415 4.50 6.70 -1.83
N SER A 416 5.64 6.64 -2.52
CA SER A 416 5.77 7.08 -3.91
C SER A 416 4.81 6.33 -4.83
N MET A 417 4.60 5.02 -4.61
CA MET A 417 3.73 4.20 -5.46
C MET A 417 2.25 4.58 -5.30
N GLU A 418 1.83 4.89 -4.08
CA GLU A 418 0.49 5.45 -3.82
C GLU A 418 0.31 6.84 -4.43
N ARG A 419 1.30 7.73 -4.25
CA ARG A 419 1.27 9.08 -4.83
C ARG A 419 1.24 9.04 -6.34
N PHE A 420 2.04 8.18 -6.96
CA PHE A 420 2.03 7.96 -8.40
C PHE A 420 0.71 7.37 -8.90
N ARG A 421 0.11 6.42 -8.16
CA ARG A 421 -1.24 5.90 -8.50
C ARG A 421 -2.27 7.03 -8.51
N ARG A 422 -2.29 7.86 -7.47
CA ARG A 422 -3.20 9.02 -7.39
C ARG A 422 -2.96 10.04 -8.49
N TRP A 423 -1.71 10.34 -8.81
CA TRP A 423 -1.37 11.20 -9.93
C TRP A 423 -1.85 10.61 -11.26
N THR A 424 -1.60 9.32 -11.49
CA THR A 424 -2.09 8.61 -12.69
C THR A 424 -3.61 8.67 -12.77
N TRP A 425 -4.30 8.52 -11.63
CA TRP A 425 -5.74 8.66 -11.57
C TRP A 425 -6.21 10.07 -11.90
N SER A 426 -5.51 11.11 -11.41
CA SER A 426 -5.86 12.50 -11.70
C SER A 426 -5.61 12.90 -13.16
N GLN A 427 -4.64 12.26 -13.83
CA GLN A 427 -4.43 12.44 -15.28
C GLN A 427 -5.54 11.81 -16.13
N ASN A 428 -6.40 10.98 -15.54
CA ASN A 428 -7.49 10.33 -16.24
C ASN A 428 -8.84 10.85 -15.70
N PRO A 429 -9.39 11.93 -16.27
CA PRO A 429 -10.62 12.59 -15.79
C PRO A 429 -11.87 11.70 -15.87
N ASN A 430 -11.77 10.53 -16.52
CA ASN A 430 -12.86 9.57 -16.66
C ASN A 430 -12.87 8.48 -15.57
N LEU A 431 -11.94 8.52 -14.59
CA LEU A 431 -11.92 7.59 -13.46
C LEU A 431 -12.89 8.02 -12.35
N TYR A 432 -13.69 7.08 -11.85
CA TYR A 432 -14.60 7.28 -10.73
C TYR A 432 -14.55 6.08 -9.76
N TRP A 433 -14.67 6.35 -8.46
CA TRP A 433 -14.58 5.34 -7.39
C TRP A 433 -15.90 4.55 -7.24
N ARG A 434 -15.82 3.25 -6.89
CA ARG A 434 -16.99 2.39 -6.60
C ARG A 434 -16.90 1.80 -5.17
N MET A 435 -18.05 1.55 -4.54
CA MET A 435 -18.13 0.87 -3.23
C MET A 435 -17.60 -0.58 -3.36
N PRO A 436 -16.67 -1.04 -2.50
CA PRO A 436 -16.11 -2.37 -2.61
C PRO A 436 -17.08 -3.44 -2.08
N ILE A 437 -17.65 -4.25 -2.98
CA ILE A 437 -18.46 -5.46 -2.70
C ILE A 437 -17.57 -6.74 -2.65
N SER A 438 -16.28 -6.49 -2.48
CA SER A 438 -15.11 -7.08 -3.14
C SER A 438 -14.21 -5.87 -3.46
N PHE A 439 -12.89 -6.01 -3.57
CA PHE A 439 -12.09 -4.90 -4.12
C PHE A 439 -12.40 -4.79 -5.63
N GLY A 440 -13.36 -3.93 -6.00
CA GLY A 440 -13.87 -3.79 -7.38
C GLY A 440 -15.23 -4.48 -7.63
N PRO A 441 -15.73 -4.50 -8.89
CA PRO A 441 -17.01 -5.10 -9.25
C PRO A 441 -17.08 -6.62 -8.96
N PHE A 442 -18.22 -7.09 -8.45
CA PHE A 442 -18.52 -8.50 -8.17
C PHE A 442 -19.59 -8.99 -9.17
N PRO A 443 -19.25 -9.88 -10.12
CA PRO A 443 -20.22 -10.39 -11.08
C PRO A 443 -21.20 -11.36 -10.40
N GLY A 444 -22.49 -11.06 -10.51
CA GLY A 444 -23.59 -11.86 -9.96
C GLY A 444 -24.37 -12.66 -11.01
N PRO A 445 -25.54 -13.22 -10.65
CA PRO A 445 -26.38 -14.03 -11.55
C PRO A 445 -26.85 -13.28 -12.80
N ARG A 446 -26.98 -11.96 -12.73
CA ARG A 446 -27.61 -11.14 -13.78
C ARG A 446 -26.63 -10.57 -14.79
N GLN A 447 -25.33 -10.55 -14.50
CA GLN A 447 -24.33 -9.94 -15.38
C GLN A 447 -22.93 -10.54 -15.24
N THR A 448 -22.13 -10.43 -16.30
CA THR A 448 -20.70 -10.78 -16.32
C THR A 448 -19.84 -9.70 -15.65
N PHE A 449 -18.54 -9.95 -15.46
CA PHE A 449 -17.61 -8.92 -14.96
C PHE A 449 -17.46 -7.72 -15.94
N GLU A 450 -17.83 -7.93 -17.20
CA GLU A 450 -17.91 -6.92 -18.26
C GLU A 450 -19.25 -6.16 -18.26
N GLY A 451 -20.15 -6.48 -17.33
CA GLY A 451 -21.49 -5.88 -17.21
C GLY A 451 -22.50 -6.36 -18.25
N LYS A 452 -22.15 -7.33 -19.11
CA LYS A 452 -23.09 -7.91 -20.08
C LYS A 452 -24.15 -8.75 -19.35
N PRO A 453 -25.46 -8.57 -19.63
CA PRO A 453 -26.50 -9.44 -19.10
C PRO A 453 -26.19 -10.90 -19.41
N ARG A 454 -26.39 -11.78 -18.43
CA ARG A 454 -26.24 -13.21 -18.66
C ARG A 454 -27.54 -13.76 -19.22
N ASN A 455 -27.46 -14.35 -20.41
CA ASN A 455 -28.57 -15.08 -20.99
C ASN A 455 -28.63 -16.46 -20.29
N ALA A 456 -29.58 -16.65 -19.38
CA ALA A 456 -29.77 -17.90 -18.65
C ALA A 456 -30.36 -19.03 -19.53
N THR A 457 -29.92 -19.15 -20.78
CA THR A 457 -30.54 -19.98 -21.85
C THR A 457 -30.42 -21.48 -21.61
N HIS A 458 -29.50 -21.90 -20.74
CA HIS A 458 -29.26 -23.31 -20.42
C HIS A 458 -29.57 -23.66 -18.96
N SER A 459 -29.96 -22.67 -18.16
CA SER A 459 -30.32 -22.85 -16.77
C SER A 459 -31.63 -23.60 -16.67
N THR A 460 -31.72 -24.52 -15.72
CA THR A 460 -32.96 -25.26 -15.46
C THR A 460 -33.39 -25.05 -14.03
N PHE A 461 -34.69 -24.99 -13.79
CA PHE A 461 -35.24 -24.90 -12.44
C PHE A 461 -36.21 -26.04 -12.17
N THR A 462 -36.37 -26.37 -10.90
CA THR A 462 -37.43 -27.25 -10.40
C THR A 462 -37.95 -26.67 -9.12
N THR A 463 -39.25 -26.35 -9.09
CA THR A 463 -39.91 -25.78 -7.93
C THR A 463 -40.90 -26.79 -7.35
N ALA A 464 -40.77 -27.05 -6.06
CA ALA A 464 -41.73 -27.79 -5.27
C ALA A 464 -42.33 -26.84 -4.25
N SER A 465 -43.66 -26.71 -4.22
CA SER A 465 -44.34 -25.78 -3.31
C SER A 465 -45.56 -26.42 -2.66
N VAL A 466 -45.85 -26.03 -1.42
CA VAL A 466 -47.10 -26.33 -0.73
C VAL A 466 -47.78 -25.01 -0.39
N LYS A 467 -48.93 -24.74 -1.03
CA LYS A 467 -49.80 -23.61 -0.73
C LYS A 467 -50.80 -24.01 0.35
N PHE A 468 -51.01 -23.17 1.35
CA PHE A 468 -51.93 -23.41 2.44
C PHE A 468 -52.71 -22.15 2.81
N LYS A 469 -53.89 -22.37 3.42
CA LYS A 469 -54.78 -21.32 3.92
C LYS A 469 -54.60 -21.20 5.43
N THR A 470 -54.51 -19.99 5.96
CA THR A 470 -54.41 -19.76 7.40
C THR A 470 -55.02 -18.42 7.80
N SER A 471 -55.02 -18.10 9.11
CA SER A 471 -55.48 -16.83 9.65
C SER A 471 -54.69 -15.66 9.06
N ARG A 472 -55.41 -14.67 8.52
CA ARG A 472 -54.81 -13.43 8.01
C ARG A 472 -54.08 -12.67 9.11
N THR A 473 -54.65 -12.63 10.31
CA THR A 473 -54.07 -11.92 11.46
C THR A 473 -52.72 -12.50 11.88
N ILE A 474 -52.55 -13.83 11.78
CA ILE A 474 -51.26 -14.47 12.09
C ILE A 474 -50.19 -14.01 11.08
N LEU A 475 -50.53 -14.04 9.78
CA LEU A 475 -49.59 -13.60 8.74
C LEU A 475 -49.35 -12.08 8.80
N GLN A 476 -50.33 -11.29 9.23
CA GLN A 476 -50.20 -9.84 9.38
C GLN A 476 -49.14 -9.45 10.42
N ASN A 477 -48.95 -10.25 11.47
CA ASN A 477 -47.92 -10.00 12.49
C ASN A 477 -46.48 -10.16 11.98
N LEU A 478 -46.30 -10.76 10.80
CA LEU A 478 -45.00 -10.87 10.13
C LEU A 478 -44.68 -9.67 9.24
N LEU A 479 -45.62 -8.75 9.05
CA LEU A 479 -45.42 -7.56 8.23
C LEU A 479 -44.65 -6.49 9.04
N PRO A 480 -43.60 -5.87 8.48
CA PRO A 480 -42.64 -5.07 9.23
C PRO A 480 -43.14 -3.65 9.57
N SER A 481 -44.20 -3.17 8.90
CA SER A 481 -44.76 -1.84 9.14
C SER A 481 -46.24 -1.76 8.75
N THR A 482 -46.91 -0.68 9.18
CA THR A 482 -48.32 -0.40 8.89
C THR A 482 -48.61 -0.04 7.43
N SER A 483 -47.56 0.19 6.64
CA SER A 483 -47.63 0.39 5.18
C SER A 483 -47.93 -0.89 4.42
N PHE A 484 -47.69 -2.06 5.03
CA PHE A 484 -48.08 -3.36 4.48
C PHE A 484 -49.47 -3.76 4.97
N ARG A 485 -50.33 -4.19 4.04
CA ARG A 485 -51.69 -4.66 4.31
C ARG A 485 -52.04 -5.82 3.40
N PHE A 486 -53.13 -6.53 3.70
CA PHE A 486 -53.69 -7.49 2.75
C PHE A 486 -54.70 -6.79 1.83
N LYS A 487 -54.72 -7.17 0.55
CA LYS A 487 -55.69 -6.67 -0.44
C LYS A 487 -57.12 -7.08 -0.08
N SER A 488 -57.28 -8.30 0.42
CA SER A 488 -58.59 -8.83 0.81
C SER A 488 -58.93 -8.47 2.27
N PRO A 489 -60.15 -7.99 2.56
CA PRO A 489 -60.61 -7.75 3.93
C PRO A 489 -60.96 -9.03 4.71
N GLY A 490 -60.87 -10.22 4.08
CA GLY A 490 -61.23 -11.49 4.69
C GLY A 490 -60.40 -11.86 5.94
N THR A 491 -60.89 -12.79 6.75
CA THR A 491 -60.21 -13.23 7.99
C THR A 491 -59.14 -14.31 7.74
N PHE A 492 -59.03 -14.82 6.52
CA PHE A 492 -58.03 -15.78 6.08
C PHE A 492 -57.17 -15.23 4.94
N ALA A 493 -55.97 -15.77 4.79
CA ALA A 493 -55.06 -15.47 3.69
C ALA A 493 -54.28 -16.74 3.28
N TYR A 494 -53.57 -16.67 2.17
CA TYR A 494 -52.78 -17.78 1.64
C TYR A 494 -51.28 -17.51 1.81
N ALA A 495 -50.53 -18.58 2.07
CA ALA A 495 -49.08 -18.57 2.03
C ALA A 495 -48.56 -19.87 1.41
N SER A 496 -47.32 -19.84 0.92
CA SER A 496 -46.67 -21.00 0.36
C SER A 496 -45.28 -21.20 0.98
N PHE A 497 -44.95 -22.45 1.30
CA PHE A 497 -43.56 -22.85 1.39
C PHE A 497 -43.12 -23.33 0.03
N SER A 498 -42.05 -22.74 -0.50
CA SER A 498 -41.55 -23.08 -1.83
C SER A 498 -40.05 -23.34 -1.79
N GLN A 499 -39.67 -24.48 -2.34
CA GLN A 499 -38.30 -24.87 -2.58
C GLN A 499 -38.04 -24.86 -4.08
N THR A 500 -37.01 -24.14 -4.51
CA THR A 500 -36.55 -24.15 -5.91
C THR A 500 -35.12 -24.65 -5.99
N THR A 501 -34.86 -25.56 -6.92
CA THR A 501 -33.52 -25.99 -7.31
C THR A 501 -33.21 -25.33 -8.64
N LEU A 502 -32.11 -24.59 -8.67
CA LEU A 502 -31.55 -23.99 -9.86
C LEU A 502 -30.31 -24.78 -10.25
N ASN A 503 -30.22 -25.20 -11.51
CA ASN A 503 -29.11 -25.98 -12.04
C ASN A 503 -28.57 -25.33 -13.31
N LYS A 504 -27.32 -25.66 -13.66
CA LYS A 504 -26.63 -25.16 -14.86
C LYS A 504 -26.47 -23.64 -14.86
N MET A 505 -26.27 -23.06 -13.67
CA MET A 505 -26.06 -21.63 -13.48
C MET A 505 -24.68 -21.26 -13.98
N GLU A 506 -24.59 -20.66 -15.16
CA GLU A 506 -23.33 -20.26 -15.82
C GLU A 506 -22.42 -19.46 -14.89
N TRP A 507 -22.98 -18.51 -14.14
CA TRP A 507 -22.26 -17.64 -13.21
C TRP A 507 -21.67 -18.37 -11.98
N LEU A 508 -22.12 -19.60 -11.71
CA LEU A 508 -21.55 -20.48 -10.69
C LEU A 508 -20.75 -21.63 -11.32
N GLY A 509 -20.17 -21.41 -12.50
CA GLY A 509 -19.40 -22.43 -13.22
C GLY A 509 -20.27 -23.60 -13.70
N HIS A 510 -21.49 -23.31 -14.13
CA HIS A 510 -22.52 -24.29 -14.52
C HIS A 510 -22.99 -25.22 -13.39
N SER A 511 -22.67 -24.91 -12.13
CA SER A 511 -23.20 -25.62 -10.97
C SER A 511 -24.65 -25.17 -10.64
N GLY A 512 -25.19 -25.68 -9.55
CA GLY A 512 -26.55 -25.39 -9.12
C GLY A 512 -26.62 -25.06 -7.63
N TYR A 513 -27.72 -24.44 -7.22
CA TYR A 513 -28.02 -24.16 -5.83
C TYR A 513 -29.51 -24.31 -5.54
N ARG A 514 -29.85 -24.31 -4.26
CA ARG A 514 -31.22 -24.51 -3.79
C ARG A 514 -31.60 -23.34 -2.93
N HIS A 515 -32.87 -22.95 -3.03
CA HIS A 515 -33.45 -22.00 -2.08
C HIS A 515 -34.81 -22.47 -1.60
N PHE A 516 -35.17 -22.05 -0.39
CA PHE A 516 -36.40 -22.39 0.30
C PHE A 516 -36.93 -21.16 1.04
N GLY A 517 -38.17 -20.76 0.78
CA GLY A 517 -38.74 -19.55 1.38
C GLY A 517 -40.20 -19.73 1.78
N LEU A 518 -40.63 -18.84 2.69
CA LEU A 518 -42.05 -18.58 2.96
C LEU A 518 -42.51 -17.40 2.12
N TYR A 519 -43.64 -17.54 1.45
CA TYR A 519 -44.23 -16.54 0.57
C TYR A 519 -45.65 -16.24 1.06
N ILE A 520 -45.94 -14.99 1.42
CA ILE A 520 -47.26 -14.54 1.91
C ILE A 520 -47.97 -13.82 0.77
N HIS A 521 -49.09 -14.35 0.29
CA HIS A 521 -49.76 -13.88 -0.94
C HIS A 521 -50.81 -12.81 -0.67
N GLY A 522 -51.17 -12.05 -1.71
CA GLY A 522 -52.23 -11.03 -1.64
C GLY A 522 -51.89 -9.83 -0.75
N VAL A 523 -50.61 -9.46 -0.67
CA VAL A 523 -50.10 -8.34 0.12
C VAL A 523 -50.08 -7.08 -0.73
N GLN A 524 -50.31 -5.95 -0.07
CA GLN A 524 -50.36 -4.63 -0.64
C GLN A 524 -49.43 -3.70 0.16
N TYR A 525 -48.63 -2.87 -0.53
CA TYR A 525 -47.74 -1.89 0.08
C TYR A 525 -48.06 -0.47 -0.40
N THR A 526 -48.31 0.45 0.53
CA THR A 526 -48.54 1.87 0.24
C THR A 526 -47.23 2.65 0.33
N LEU A 527 -46.82 3.22 -0.79
CA LEU A 527 -45.67 4.11 -0.93
C LEU A 527 -45.92 5.46 -0.23
N LYS A 528 -44.86 6.24 0.00
CA LYS A 528 -44.93 7.55 0.68
C LYS A 528 -45.79 8.58 -0.06
N ASP A 529 -45.93 8.42 -1.37
CA ASP A 529 -46.76 9.27 -2.24
C ASP A 529 -48.24 8.84 -2.30
N GLY A 530 -48.62 7.77 -1.58
CA GLY A 530 -49.96 7.20 -1.56
C GLY A 530 -50.23 6.16 -2.66
N THR A 531 -49.30 5.97 -3.60
CA THR A 531 -49.40 4.92 -4.61
C THR A 531 -49.30 3.54 -3.95
N THR A 532 -50.00 2.56 -4.51
CA THR A 532 -50.13 1.25 -3.88
C THR A 532 -49.79 0.12 -4.85
N LEU A 533 -48.93 -0.80 -4.40
CA LEU A 533 -48.43 -1.94 -5.16
C LEU A 533 -48.95 -3.26 -4.59
N ASN A 534 -49.18 -4.26 -5.43
CA ASN A 534 -49.69 -5.57 -5.00
C ASN A 534 -48.67 -6.69 -5.26
N GLY A 535 -48.62 -7.68 -4.39
CA GLY A 535 -47.74 -8.83 -4.61
C GLY A 535 -47.62 -9.77 -3.42
N THR A 536 -46.56 -10.57 -3.45
CA THR A 536 -46.25 -11.55 -2.42
C THR A 536 -45.15 -11.02 -1.50
N PHE A 537 -45.34 -11.06 -0.18
CA PHE A 537 -44.28 -10.71 0.78
C PHE A 537 -43.40 -11.91 1.13
N LEU A 538 -42.09 -11.73 1.01
CA LEU A 538 -41.04 -12.68 1.34
C LEU A 538 -40.34 -12.24 2.64
N PRO A 539 -40.78 -12.73 3.81
CA PRO A 539 -40.16 -12.39 5.08
C PRO A 539 -38.74 -12.93 5.21
N LEU A 540 -38.46 -14.13 4.67
CA LEU A 540 -37.14 -14.75 4.73
C LEU A 540 -36.99 -15.81 3.63
N LEU A 541 -35.82 -15.80 2.98
CA LEU A 541 -35.41 -16.80 2.01
C LEU A 541 -34.16 -17.52 2.51
N PHE A 542 -34.19 -18.84 2.53
CA PHE A 542 -33.01 -19.64 2.80
C PHE A 542 -32.36 -20.12 1.51
N GLU A 543 -31.04 -20.12 1.44
CA GLU A 543 -30.29 -20.60 0.28
C GLU A 543 -29.14 -21.51 0.69
N SER A 544 -28.75 -22.40 -0.23
CA SER A 544 -27.74 -23.42 0.02
C SER A 544 -26.31 -23.01 -0.36
N LEU A 545 -26.08 -21.77 -0.82
CA LEU A 545 -24.76 -21.24 -1.18
C LEU A 545 -24.63 -19.76 -0.78
N THR A 546 -23.42 -19.32 -0.49
CA THR A 546 -23.11 -17.96 -0.03
C THR A 546 -23.21 -16.92 -1.15
N ASP A 547 -22.73 -17.22 -2.34
CA ASP A 547 -22.72 -16.31 -3.49
C ASP A 547 -24.12 -15.76 -3.87
N PRO A 548 -25.19 -16.59 -3.95
CA PRO A 548 -26.53 -16.08 -4.23
C PRO A 548 -27.17 -15.33 -3.02
N ILE A 549 -26.66 -15.57 -1.81
CA ILE A 549 -27.05 -14.82 -0.60
C ILE A 549 -26.48 -13.41 -0.66
N VAL A 550 -25.18 -13.28 -0.93
CA VAL A 550 -24.49 -11.98 -1.05
C VAL A 550 -25.09 -11.19 -2.20
N SER A 551 -25.14 -11.78 -3.41
CA SER A 551 -25.69 -11.09 -4.57
C SER A 551 -27.17 -10.74 -4.39
N GLY A 552 -27.99 -11.61 -3.79
CA GLY A 552 -29.40 -11.31 -3.60
C GLY A 552 -29.69 -10.29 -2.48
N ARG A 553 -28.85 -10.22 -1.44
CA ARG A 553 -28.97 -9.17 -0.41
C ARG A 553 -28.59 -7.80 -0.97
N GLU A 554 -27.54 -7.74 -1.78
CA GLU A 554 -27.05 -6.50 -2.37
C GLU A 554 -27.88 -6.05 -3.58
N GLU A 555 -28.17 -6.95 -4.53
CA GLU A 555 -28.92 -6.64 -5.77
C GLU A 555 -30.44 -6.50 -5.53
N LEU A 556 -31.04 -7.33 -4.68
CA LEU A 556 -32.51 -7.41 -4.53
C LEU A 556 -33.02 -6.92 -3.18
N GLY A 557 -32.13 -6.70 -2.21
CA GLY A 557 -32.52 -6.41 -0.83
C GLY A 557 -33.29 -7.55 -0.16
N MET A 558 -33.19 -8.77 -0.68
CA MET A 558 -33.92 -9.91 -0.14
C MET A 558 -33.28 -10.39 1.18
N PRO A 559 -34.08 -10.74 2.20
CA PRO A 559 -33.59 -11.26 3.46
C PRO A 559 -33.17 -12.73 3.27
N LYS A 560 -31.95 -12.93 2.76
CA LYS A 560 -31.42 -14.26 2.44
C LYS A 560 -30.56 -14.82 3.56
N LEU A 561 -30.68 -16.10 3.91
CA LEU A 561 -29.84 -16.75 4.92
C LEU A 561 -29.38 -18.13 4.45
N TYR A 562 -28.21 -18.57 4.92
CA TYR A 562 -27.75 -19.90 4.58
C TYR A 562 -28.54 -20.98 5.33
N CYS A 563 -28.91 -22.05 4.64
CA CYS A 563 -29.26 -23.33 5.26
C CYS A 563 -28.95 -24.51 4.33
N SER A 564 -28.73 -25.70 4.89
CA SER A 564 -28.65 -26.92 4.09
C SER A 564 -30.05 -27.30 3.61
N ILE A 565 -30.20 -27.55 2.31
CA ILE A 565 -31.47 -27.94 1.69
C ILE A 565 -31.24 -29.27 0.97
N ASP A 566 -31.72 -30.36 1.56
CA ASP A 566 -31.61 -31.70 1.01
C ASP A 566 -32.90 -32.09 0.29
N ILE A 567 -32.77 -32.73 -0.87
CA ILE A 567 -33.91 -33.06 -1.74
C ILE A 567 -33.83 -34.53 -2.13
N TRP A 568 -34.96 -35.22 -2.00
CA TRP A 568 -35.15 -36.57 -2.50
C TRP A 568 -36.37 -36.61 -3.41
N ARG A 569 -36.16 -36.89 -4.70
CA ARG A 569 -37.22 -37.07 -5.71
C ARG A 569 -37.29 -38.54 -6.12
N ARG A 570 -38.49 -39.13 -6.01
CA ARG A 570 -38.87 -40.45 -6.55
C ARG A 570 -40.05 -40.28 -7.49
N GLN A 571 -40.37 -41.24 -8.35
CA GLN A 571 -41.43 -41.12 -9.38
C GLN A 571 -42.75 -40.49 -8.88
N THR A 572 -43.24 -40.87 -7.70
CA THR A 572 -44.51 -40.39 -7.13
C THR A 572 -44.35 -39.54 -5.87
N SER A 573 -43.13 -39.16 -5.47
CA SER A 573 -42.92 -38.34 -4.27
C SER A 573 -41.73 -37.38 -4.34
N TYR A 574 -41.81 -36.28 -3.60
CA TYR A 574 -40.78 -35.26 -3.48
C TYR A 574 -40.64 -34.86 -2.01
N ARG A 575 -39.43 -34.93 -1.47
CA ARG A 575 -39.13 -34.56 -0.08
C ARG A 575 -38.03 -33.52 -0.04
N VAL A 576 -38.25 -32.47 0.74
CA VAL A 576 -37.26 -31.45 1.08
C VAL A 576 -36.99 -31.51 2.57
N GLN A 577 -35.74 -31.33 2.97
CA GLN A 577 -35.37 -31.14 4.36
C GLN A 577 -34.43 -29.96 4.48
N THR A 578 -34.71 -29.08 5.44
CA THR A 578 -33.88 -27.93 5.74
C THR A 578 -33.14 -28.12 7.06
N GLY A 579 -31.91 -27.65 7.11
CA GLY A 579 -31.06 -27.79 8.29
C GLY A 579 -29.94 -26.77 8.39
N TRP A 580 -29.22 -26.81 9.50
CA TRP A 580 -28.04 -26.03 9.76
C TRP A 580 -27.04 -26.91 10.51
N GLN A 581 -25.85 -27.14 9.95
CA GLN A 581 -24.81 -27.97 10.57
C GLN A 581 -25.33 -29.34 11.07
N GLY A 582 -26.14 -30.01 10.25
CA GLY A 582 -26.76 -31.30 10.59
C GLY A 582 -28.01 -31.21 11.48
N ALA A 583 -28.29 -30.07 12.12
CA ALA A 583 -29.53 -29.84 12.86
C ALA A 583 -30.67 -29.55 11.89
N ARG A 584 -31.65 -30.45 11.83
CA ARG A 584 -32.82 -30.31 10.95
C ARG A 584 -33.87 -29.43 11.61
N PHE A 585 -34.48 -28.51 10.84
CA PHE A 585 -35.55 -27.64 11.35
C PHE A 585 -36.83 -27.68 10.53
N GLY A 586 -36.79 -28.11 9.27
CA GLY A 586 -37.96 -28.18 8.40
C GLY A 586 -37.96 -29.40 7.50
N SER A 587 -39.16 -29.87 7.15
CA SER A 587 -39.37 -30.95 6.19
C SER A 587 -40.61 -30.68 5.37
N MET A 588 -40.48 -30.69 4.03
CA MET A 588 -41.61 -30.65 3.09
C MET A 588 -41.77 -32.02 2.43
N THR A 589 -43.00 -32.49 2.28
CA THR A 589 -43.31 -33.76 1.60
C THR A 589 -44.46 -33.58 0.64
N LEU A 590 -44.28 -34.07 -0.59
CA LEU A 590 -45.30 -34.21 -1.62
C LEU A 590 -45.40 -35.68 -2.01
N GLU A 591 -46.60 -36.25 -1.98
CA GLU A 591 -46.90 -37.66 -2.23
C GLU A 591 -48.01 -37.78 -3.28
N GLY A 592 -48.01 -38.89 -4.04
CA GLY A 592 -48.98 -39.12 -5.11
C GLY A 592 -48.81 -38.15 -6.28
N LEU A 593 -47.56 -37.86 -6.67
CA LEU A 593 -47.29 -36.95 -7.80
C LEU A 593 -47.75 -37.58 -9.12
N SER A 594 -48.69 -36.90 -9.79
CA SER A 594 -49.13 -37.21 -11.15
C SER A 594 -48.83 -36.04 -12.09
N GLU A 595 -48.37 -36.34 -13.31
CA GLU A 595 -48.08 -35.32 -14.31
C GLU A 595 -49.38 -34.78 -14.88
N VAL A 596 -49.48 -33.45 -15.00
CA VAL A 596 -50.63 -32.76 -15.60
C VAL A 596 -50.16 -31.87 -16.75
N GLY A 597 -51.10 -31.51 -17.63
CA GLY A 597 -50.84 -30.55 -18.71
C GLY A 597 -50.36 -29.21 -18.16
N VAL A 598 -49.48 -28.54 -18.92
CA VAL A 598 -48.96 -27.21 -18.56
C VAL A 598 -50.03 -26.11 -18.75
N ASP A 599 -51.04 -26.39 -19.58
CA ASP A 599 -52.15 -25.48 -19.88
C ASP A 599 -53.01 -25.23 -18.63
N GLY A 600 -52.95 -24.01 -18.09
CA GLY A 600 -53.79 -23.57 -16.97
C GLY A 600 -53.05 -23.28 -15.65
N VAL A 601 -51.73 -23.50 -15.57
CA VAL A 601 -50.93 -23.09 -14.40
C VAL A 601 -50.54 -21.61 -14.54
N LYS A 602 -51.10 -20.74 -13.69
CA LYS A 602 -50.78 -19.30 -13.61
C LYS A 602 -49.95 -18.98 -12.36
N GLY A 603 -48.99 -18.06 -12.48
CA GLY A 603 -48.13 -17.57 -11.39
C GLY A 603 -46.76 -18.26 -11.28
N THR A 604 -45.73 -17.49 -10.89
CA THR A 604 -44.31 -17.93 -10.96
C THR A 604 -43.86 -18.79 -9.77
N ILE A 605 -44.46 -18.69 -8.58
CA ILE A 605 -44.03 -19.45 -7.38
C ILE A 605 -45.19 -19.89 -6.44
N GLY A 606 -46.46 -19.58 -6.72
CA GLY A 606 -47.54 -19.89 -5.76
C GLY A 606 -49.00 -19.68 -6.19
N GLY A 607 -49.28 -19.57 -7.50
CA GLY A 607 -50.65 -19.60 -7.99
C GLY A 607 -51.51 -18.34 -7.77
N GLU A 608 -50.92 -17.16 -7.64
CA GLU A 608 -51.64 -15.88 -7.80
C GLU A 608 -51.00 -15.04 -8.92
N ASP A 609 -51.83 -14.27 -9.64
CA ASP A 609 -51.38 -13.23 -10.60
C ASP A 609 -50.91 -12.00 -9.82
N ASP A 610 -49.87 -12.19 -8.99
CA ASP A 610 -49.21 -11.12 -8.25
C ASP A 610 -48.27 -10.34 -9.17
N GLU A 611 -48.13 -9.04 -8.91
CA GLU A 611 -47.30 -8.16 -9.76
C GLU A 611 -45.80 -8.35 -9.48
N GLY A 612 -45.42 -8.89 -8.29
CA GLY A 612 -44.04 -9.13 -7.88
C GLY A 612 -43.86 -9.60 -6.44
N ILE A 613 -42.59 -9.61 -5.98
CA ILE A 613 -42.20 -10.03 -4.62
C ILE A 613 -41.72 -8.83 -3.79
N PHE A 614 -42.32 -8.62 -2.63
CA PHE A 614 -41.86 -7.69 -1.61
C PHE A 614 -40.84 -8.31 -0.65
N ALA A 615 -39.84 -7.53 -0.23
CA ALA A 615 -38.94 -7.81 0.88
C ALA A 615 -38.76 -6.53 1.74
N TYR A 616 -38.07 -6.62 2.89
CA TYR A 616 -37.82 -5.48 3.77
C TYR A 616 -36.34 -5.35 4.08
N LYS A 617 -35.80 -4.14 3.88
CA LYS A 617 -34.39 -3.80 4.13
C LYS A 617 -34.29 -2.95 5.38
N TYR A 618 -33.35 -3.28 6.27
CA TYR A 618 -33.02 -2.52 7.46
C TYR A 618 -31.49 -2.42 7.59
N ILE A 619 -30.95 -1.20 7.70
CA ILE A 619 -29.53 -0.92 7.94
C ILE A 619 -29.42 -0.14 9.24
N PRO A 620 -28.65 -0.62 10.24
CA PRO A 620 -28.48 0.07 11.51
C PRO A 620 -27.64 1.35 11.35
N LYS A 621 -27.98 2.39 12.10
CA LYS A 621 -27.26 3.66 12.14
C LYS A 621 -25.97 3.55 12.94
N VAL A 622 -24.87 4.06 12.37
CA VAL A 622 -23.55 4.07 13.02
C VAL A 622 -23.60 4.96 14.26
N GLY A 623 -23.17 4.44 15.41
CA GLY A 623 -23.13 5.18 16.68
C GLY A 623 -24.46 5.24 17.45
N GLU A 624 -25.58 4.75 16.88
CA GLU A 624 -26.90 4.81 17.51
C GLU A 624 -27.57 3.42 17.52
N ARG A 625 -27.21 2.58 18.50
CA ARG A 625 -27.72 1.20 18.61
C ARG A 625 -29.26 1.16 18.63
N GLY A 626 -29.83 0.40 17.70
CA GLY A 626 -31.28 0.19 17.60
C GLY A 626 -32.03 1.19 16.74
N LYS A 627 -31.36 2.20 16.17
CA LYS A 627 -31.95 3.10 15.17
C LYS A 627 -31.52 2.70 13.76
N ALA A 628 -32.43 2.81 12.80
CA ALA A 628 -32.12 2.58 11.39
C ALA A 628 -31.47 3.81 10.77
N ASP A 629 -30.46 3.61 9.94
CA ASP A 629 -30.01 4.60 8.95
C ASP A 629 -30.88 4.53 7.68
N VAL A 630 -31.29 3.30 7.31
CA VAL A 630 -32.19 3.02 6.19
C VAL A 630 -33.18 1.92 6.58
N GLU A 631 -34.47 2.14 6.36
CA GLU A 631 -35.49 1.09 6.40
C GLU A 631 -36.61 1.31 5.37
N HIS A 632 -36.92 0.30 4.54
CA HIS A 632 -37.99 0.36 3.55
C HIS A 632 -38.29 -1.02 2.93
N ALA A 633 -39.41 -1.12 2.21
CA ALA A 633 -39.72 -2.27 1.36
C ALA A 633 -38.87 -2.26 0.08
N THR A 634 -38.50 -3.44 -0.42
CA THR A 634 -38.02 -3.65 -1.80
C THR A 634 -39.06 -4.46 -2.57
N PHE A 635 -39.13 -4.28 -3.89
CA PHE A 635 -40.10 -4.97 -4.75
C PHE A 635 -39.44 -5.46 -6.04
N VAL A 636 -39.59 -6.75 -6.34
CA VAL A 636 -39.08 -7.39 -7.56
C VAL A 636 -40.26 -7.74 -8.48
N PRO A 637 -40.51 -6.96 -9.55
CA PRO A 637 -41.66 -7.15 -10.42
C PRO A 637 -41.47 -8.33 -11.37
N HIS A 638 -42.48 -9.20 -11.47
CA HIS A 638 -42.40 -10.41 -12.30
C HIS A 638 -42.32 -10.11 -13.81
N ALA A 639 -43.04 -9.08 -14.27
CA ALA A 639 -43.08 -8.71 -15.68
C ALA A 639 -41.70 -8.27 -16.22
N GLU A 640 -40.89 -7.59 -15.40
CA GLU A 640 -39.55 -7.16 -15.80
C GLU A 640 -38.51 -8.27 -15.67
N GLU A 641 -38.56 -9.07 -14.59
CA GLU A 641 -37.65 -10.22 -14.43
C GLU A 641 -37.83 -11.24 -15.57
N SER A 642 -39.08 -11.46 -16.02
CA SER A 642 -39.38 -12.40 -17.12
C SER A 642 -38.81 -11.97 -18.47
N LYS A 643 -38.52 -10.67 -18.67
CA LYS A 643 -37.85 -10.17 -19.89
C LYS A 643 -36.35 -10.48 -19.89
N VAL A 644 -35.74 -10.58 -18.70
CA VAL A 644 -34.31 -10.83 -18.51
C VAL A 644 -34.00 -12.33 -18.49
N VAL A 645 -34.88 -13.12 -17.87
CA VAL A 645 -34.76 -14.59 -17.79
C VAL A 645 -36.10 -15.22 -18.19
N PRO A 646 -36.35 -15.45 -19.50
CA PRO A 646 -37.57 -16.10 -19.93
C PRO A 646 -37.56 -17.55 -19.44
N SER A 647 -38.55 -17.91 -18.62
CA SER A 647 -38.71 -19.26 -18.09
C SER A 647 -39.91 -19.95 -18.72
N THR A 648 -39.72 -21.16 -19.23
CA THR A 648 -40.82 -22.01 -19.71
C THR A 648 -40.96 -23.22 -18.81
N VAL A 649 -42.14 -23.41 -18.23
CA VAL A 649 -42.46 -24.62 -17.47
C VAL A 649 -42.67 -25.76 -18.46
N GLN A 650 -41.81 -26.77 -18.41
CA GLN A 650 -41.89 -27.90 -19.33
C GLN A 650 -42.85 -28.99 -18.85
N LYS A 651 -42.95 -29.17 -17.53
CA LYS A 651 -43.71 -30.23 -16.90
C LYS A 651 -44.23 -29.79 -15.55
N VAL A 652 -45.44 -30.22 -15.22
CA VAL A 652 -46.10 -29.93 -13.95
C VAL A 652 -46.55 -31.24 -13.34
N TRP A 653 -46.31 -31.39 -12.03
CA TRP A 653 -46.88 -32.49 -11.26
C TRP A 653 -47.73 -31.93 -10.14
N ILE A 654 -48.89 -32.52 -9.92
CA ILE A 654 -49.75 -32.22 -8.79
C ILE A 654 -49.66 -33.39 -7.81
N ALA A 655 -49.47 -33.07 -6.53
CA ALA A 655 -49.47 -34.05 -5.45
C ALA A 655 -50.89 -34.25 -4.93
N GLU A 656 -51.29 -35.49 -4.70
CA GLU A 656 -52.51 -35.81 -3.96
C GLU A 656 -52.42 -35.32 -2.51
N LYS A 657 -51.23 -35.37 -1.92
CA LYS A 657 -50.98 -34.97 -0.53
C LYS A 657 -49.68 -34.19 -0.42
N GLY A 658 -49.77 -33.01 0.19
CA GLY A 658 -48.63 -32.14 0.46
C GLY A 658 -48.63 -31.64 1.90
N GLY A 659 -47.44 -31.41 2.47
CA GLY A 659 -47.34 -30.84 3.80
C GLY A 659 -45.94 -30.32 4.12
N PHE A 660 -45.88 -29.36 5.04
CA PHE A 660 -44.64 -28.86 5.61
C PHE A 660 -44.69 -29.02 7.13
N ARG A 661 -43.60 -29.49 7.73
CA ARG A 661 -43.45 -29.67 9.17
C ARG A 661 -42.19 -28.98 9.65
N LEU A 662 -42.34 -28.08 10.61
CA LEU A 662 -41.24 -27.57 11.42
C LEU A 662 -40.97 -28.53 12.59
N MET A 663 -39.69 -28.78 12.90
CA MET A 663 -39.33 -29.66 14.01
C MET A 663 -39.62 -29.01 15.39
N PRO A 664 -39.91 -29.79 16.44
CA PRO A 664 -40.12 -29.30 17.81
C PRO A 664 -38.87 -28.64 18.40
N TRP A 665 -39.06 -27.66 19.30
CA TRP A 665 -38.02 -26.76 19.81
C TRP A 665 -37.15 -27.41 20.88
N THR A 666 -37.67 -28.41 21.58
CA THR A 666 -37.06 -29.02 22.76
C THR A 666 -35.87 -29.94 22.47
N GLY A 667 -35.27 -29.91 21.28
CA GLY A 667 -34.14 -30.78 20.94
C GLY A 667 -33.26 -30.36 19.76
N THR A 668 -33.45 -29.18 19.17
CA THR A 668 -32.65 -28.74 18.00
C THR A 668 -31.65 -27.65 18.40
N HIS A 669 -30.35 -27.91 18.19
CA HIS A 669 -29.26 -26.92 18.28
C HIS A 669 -29.28 -25.99 17.04
N CYS A 670 -30.44 -25.40 16.73
CA CYS A 670 -30.59 -24.50 15.59
C CYS A 670 -30.24 -23.05 15.98
N PRO A 671 -29.68 -22.24 15.07
CA PRO A 671 -29.37 -20.85 15.36
C PRO A 671 -30.61 -20.00 15.71
N HIS A 672 -30.46 -19.08 16.67
CA HIS A 672 -31.53 -18.23 17.21
C HIS A 672 -32.33 -17.43 16.16
N TYR A 673 -31.71 -17.06 15.03
CA TYR A 673 -32.39 -16.34 13.94
C TYR A 673 -33.38 -17.23 13.15
N ILE A 674 -33.13 -18.53 13.05
CA ILE A 674 -34.07 -19.49 12.46
C ILE A 674 -35.24 -19.69 13.44
N MET A 675 -34.93 -19.71 14.75
CA MET A 675 -35.90 -19.87 15.82
C MET A 675 -36.88 -18.68 15.89
N SER A 676 -36.36 -17.45 15.83
CA SER A 676 -37.18 -16.23 15.85
C SER A 676 -38.14 -16.13 14.66
N SER A 677 -37.81 -16.71 13.51
CA SER A 677 -38.68 -16.74 12.32
C SER A 677 -39.67 -17.91 12.33
N ALA A 678 -39.34 -19.03 12.99
CA ALA A 678 -40.14 -20.25 13.01
C ALA A 678 -41.22 -20.27 14.13
N ASP A 679 -40.98 -19.60 15.26
CA ASP A 679 -41.93 -19.57 16.39
C ASP A 679 -43.28 -18.92 16.04
N TRP A 680 -43.30 -17.95 15.11
CA TRP A 680 -44.53 -17.31 14.63
C TRP A 680 -45.43 -18.24 13.79
N LEU A 681 -44.86 -19.24 13.13
CA LEU A 681 -45.57 -20.16 12.23
C LEU A 681 -46.18 -21.37 12.95
N ARG A 682 -45.85 -21.58 14.23
CA ARG A 682 -46.32 -22.74 15.02
C ARG A 682 -47.76 -22.65 15.50
N PHE A 683 -48.34 -21.45 15.56
CA PHE A 683 -49.70 -21.30 16.06
C PHE A 683 -50.73 -21.69 14.99
N ARG A 684 -51.13 -22.96 15.04
CA ARG A 684 -52.39 -23.55 14.54
C ARG A 684 -52.59 -23.56 13.02
N SER A 685 -52.05 -24.58 12.36
CA SER A 685 -52.66 -25.13 11.15
C SER A 685 -53.94 -25.90 11.54
N THR A 686 -55.09 -25.24 11.58
CA THR A 686 -56.36 -25.96 11.51
C THR A 686 -56.69 -26.22 10.04
N LYS A 687 -56.61 -27.49 9.65
CA LYS A 687 -57.03 -28.14 8.39
C LYS A 687 -57.06 -27.29 7.13
#